data_AF-A0A6P1ZGR0-F1
#
_entry.id   AF-A0A6P1ZGR0-F1
#
_cell.length_a   1.000
_cell.length_b   1.000
_cell.length_c   1.000
_cell.angle_alpha   90.00
_cell.angle_beta   90.00
_cell.angle_gamma   90.00
#
_symmetry.space_group_name_H-M   'P 1'
#
loop_
_entity.id
_entity.type
_entity.pdbx_description
1 polymer ?
#
loop_
_entity_poly.entity_id
_entity_poly.type
_entity_poly.pdbx_seq_one_letter_code
_entity_poly.pdbx_strand_id
1 'polypeptide(L)'
;MVLLLWAGLPLFGPADLYLRMDPMVLAGTLLSGRVLDGAFWIAFIPALLFLAIALVAGRFFCGWICPLGTCVDLADRATARRRASPLGRPARTGLRRVKYHVLALILGAALLGVSLVFIAAPIPLVTRFFGLLLMPLVQVAAWLGLDAARPLAASLDAGSIYYLKITYDRFGTQLFLLAMAGAVFLPGLLAPRFWCRYLCPAGAIFSIFGRKPIIRRRVSDACIECGLCRKRCPMNAIPADPHDTRHGECISCETCERICPVAAITFPVSGQAEQAGVQSDDAPADAPLKQRPATADNVATTKIKEGDPGSPPPSRGNVPSPREARVPRRTFLLTGVAGAGTALLAYTDLASPLTAEGKGDPEQRYTLRPPGALPEPDFLARCVRCGECMTGCPTNTIQPIWFAAGLAGVFSPVLEPTRGPCETTCNACGHLCPTGALRPLPLAEKQHAKLGTARILRHKCLAWEEQRQCVVCDEVCPYDAIHLERVEGNPVAVPFVDERRCAGCGFCEHNCPVRAQRAIIVQPAGAVRIASGSYIDEAAARGLDIDLNRPGSRHPGPGGYEGYGPAQGHGYEGSASSPGYQGGSDLPPGFSESPGAQGSQTSPPYPAAEPAGNFSRSTSDGGLPPGFSEPPTTPRPSAPPQPRGGRAPAPSGSGSNLPPGFSEPGS
;
A
#
# COMPACT_ATOMS: atom_id res chain seq x y z
N MET A 1 -12.97 9.37 10.55
CA MET A 1 -13.59 8.02 10.68
C MET A 1 -13.79 7.37 9.31
N VAL A 2 -14.44 8.05 8.35
CA VAL A 2 -14.56 7.58 6.94
C VAL A 2 -13.20 7.22 6.32
N LEU A 3 -12.19 8.09 6.42
CA LEU A 3 -10.83 7.79 5.91
C LEU A 3 -10.10 6.66 6.66
N LEU A 4 -10.48 6.36 7.91
CA LEU A 4 -9.90 5.24 8.68
C LEU A 4 -10.51 3.91 8.23
N LEU A 5 -11.82 3.92 7.93
CA LEU A 5 -12.51 2.79 7.31
C LEU A 5 -12.01 2.59 5.88
N TRP A 6 -11.76 3.67 5.14
CA TRP A 6 -11.26 3.61 3.77
C TRP A 6 -9.83 3.05 3.65
N ALA A 7 -8.98 3.32 4.65
CA ALA A 7 -7.63 2.73 4.76
C ALA A 7 -7.64 1.23 5.13
N GLY A 8 -8.81 0.64 5.43
CA GLY A 8 -8.95 -0.77 5.77
C GLY A 8 -9.96 -1.54 4.92
N LEU A 9 -10.95 -0.86 4.32
CA LEU A 9 -11.94 -1.38 3.40
C LEU A 9 -12.12 -0.37 2.25
N PRO A 10 -11.71 -0.71 1.01
CA PRO A 10 -11.77 0.19 -0.14
C PRO A 10 -13.22 0.31 -0.68
N LEU A 11 -14.14 0.86 0.11
CA LEU A 11 -15.57 0.96 -0.24
C LEU A 11 -15.93 2.19 -1.10
N PHE A 12 -15.06 3.21 -1.18
CA PHE A 12 -15.39 4.52 -1.80
C PHE A 12 -14.30 5.14 -2.70
N GLY A 13 -14.07 4.64 -3.91
CA GLY A 13 -13.13 5.21 -4.90
C GLY A 13 -11.79 4.45 -5.02
N PRO A 14 -10.83 4.95 -5.84
CA PRO A 14 -9.53 4.28 -6.00
C PRO A 14 -8.77 4.30 -4.69
N ALA A 15 -8.49 3.12 -4.12
CA ALA A 15 -7.95 2.94 -2.77
C ALA A 15 -6.60 3.66 -2.53
N ASP A 16 -5.89 3.98 -3.60
CA ASP A 16 -4.59 4.64 -3.58
C ASP A 16 -4.66 6.19 -3.60
N LEU A 17 -5.85 6.79 -3.76
CA LEU A 17 -6.03 8.25 -3.76
C LEU A 17 -5.52 8.89 -2.48
N TYR A 18 -5.75 8.23 -1.35
CA TYR A 18 -5.33 8.72 -0.04
C TYR A 18 -3.80 8.76 0.10
N LEU A 19 -3.08 7.79 -0.48
CA LEU A 19 -1.61 7.81 -0.58
C LEU A 19 -1.11 8.94 -1.48
N ARG A 20 -1.85 9.24 -2.57
CA ARG A 20 -1.55 10.34 -3.50
C ARG A 20 -1.79 11.74 -2.92
N MET A 21 -2.39 11.86 -1.72
CA MET A 21 -2.51 13.12 -0.99
C MET A 21 -1.25 13.47 -0.17
N ASP A 22 -0.33 12.52 0.05
CA ASP A 22 0.88 12.76 0.85
C ASP A 22 1.94 13.52 0.04
N PRO A 23 2.28 14.78 0.39
CA PRO A 23 3.32 15.50 -0.32
C PRO A 23 4.72 14.89 -0.16
N MET A 24 4.94 14.07 0.89
CA MET A 24 6.20 13.34 1.06
C MET A 24 6.31 12.17 0.09
N VAL A 25 5.19 11.48 -0.20
CA VAL A 25 5.15 10.41 -1.20
C VAL A 25 5.39 11.00 -2.60
N LEU A 26 4.74 12.14 -2.90
CA LEU A 26 5.01 12.90 -4.14
C LEU A 26 6.50 13.25 -4.26
N ALA A 27 7.06 13.96 -3.29
CA ALA A 27 8.44 14.44 -3.36
C ALA A 27 9.45 13.28 -3.40
N GLY A 28 9.24 12.25 -2.57
CA GLY A 28 10.12 11.09 -2.54
C GLY A 28 10.13 10.34 -3.86
N THR A 29 8.96 9.97 -4.39
CA THR A 29 8.82 9.21 -5.64
C THR A 29 9.37 9.97 -6.84
N LEU A 30 9.11 11.28 -6.92
CA LEU A 30 9.61 12.17 -7.95
C LEU A 30 11.15 12.18 -7.97
N LEU A 31 11.78 12.34 -6.80
CA LEU A 31 13.24 12.43 -6.69
C LEU A 31 13.93 11.08 -6.91
N SER A 32 13.45 10.01 -6.26
CA SER A 32 14.10 8.69 -6.35
C SER A 32 13.85 8.01 -7.68
N GLY A 33 12.61 8.00 -8.16
CA GLY A 33 12.24 7.34 -9.41
C GLY A 33 12.49 8.17 -10.67
N ARG A 34 12.84 9.46 -10.52
CA ARG A 34 13.01 10.45 -11.62
C ARG A 34 11.83 10.46 -12.59
N VAL A 35 10.63 10.32 -12.05
CA VAL A 35 9.37 10.15 -12.79
C VAL A 35 8.81 11.52 -13.13
N LEU A 36 8.93 11.94 -14.39
CA LEU A 36 8.52 13.28 -14.84
C LEU A 36 7.41 13.24 -15.92
N ASP A 37 6.81 12.08 -16.16
CA ASP A 37 5.75 11.92 -17.15
C ASP A 37 4.43 12.57 -16.70
N GLY A 38 3.60 12.95 -17.68
CA GLY A 38 2.33 13.63 -17.41
C GLY A 38 1.36 12.80 -16.57
N ALA A 39 1.38 11.46 -16.71
CA ALA A 39 0.51 10.58 -15.94
C ALA A 39 0.86 10.61 -14.43
N PHE A 40 2.14 10.71 -14.09
CA PHE A 40 2.57 10.92 -12.70
C PHE A 40 2.05 12.23 -12.11
N TRP A 41 2.15 13.34 -12.84
CA TRP A 41 1.65 14.63 -12.35
C TRP A 41 0.13 14.63 -12.16
N ILE A 42 -0.61 14.02 -13.09
CA ILE A 42 -2.06 13.84 -12.98
C ILE A 42 -2.40 12.98 -11.75
N ALA A 43 -1.66 11.88 -11.54
CA ALA A 43 -1.84 11.00 -10.39
C ALA A 43 -1.69 11.74 -9.06
N PHE A 44 -0.77 12.69 -8.95
CA PHE A 44 -0.47 13.42 -7.72
C PHE A 44 -1.10 14.82 -7.61
N ILE A 45 -2.08 15.15 -8.47
CA ILE A 45 -2.93 16.34 -8.31
C ILE A 45 -3.46 16.49 -6.86
N PRO A 46 -3.92 15.44 -6.16
CA PRO A 46 -4.38 15.57 -4.79
C PRO A 46 -3.32 16.15 -3.83
N ALA A 47 -2.07 15.66 -3.87
CA ALA A 47 -0.98 16.19 -3.05
C ALA A 47 -0.70 17.67 -3.36
N LEU A 48 -0.67 18.04 -4.65
CA LEU A 48 -0.48 19.43 -5.07
C LEU A 48 -1.60 20.34 -4.60
N LEU A 49 -2.85 19.88 -4.70
CA LEU A 49 -4.03 20.58 -4.20
C LEU A 49 -3.92 20.80 -2.68
N PHE A 50 -3.56 19.77 -1.91
CA PHE A 50 -3.38 19.92 -0.46
C PHE A 50 -2.23 20.84 -0.07
N LEU A 51 -1.14 20.88 -0.86
CA LEU A 51 -0.07 21.86 -0.68
C LEU A 51 -0.55 23.28 -0.98
N ALA A 52 -1.37 23.48 -2.02
CA ALA A 52 -1.97 24.77 -2.33
C ALA A 52 -2.93 25.22 -1.22
N ILE A 53 -3.80 24.34 -0.71
CA ILE A 53 -4.68 24.65 0.43
C ILE A 53 -3.84 24.95 1.67
N ALA A 54 -2.67 24.30 1.86
CA ALA A 54 -1.79 24.60 2.99
C ALA A 54 -1.20 26.02 2.94
N LEU A 55 -1.03 26.62 1.75
CA LEU A 55 -0.69 28.04 1.63
C LEU A 55 -1.82 28.95 2.14
N VAL A 56 -3.07 28.50 2.06
CA VAL A 56 -4.26 29.27 2.48
C VAL A 56 -4.57 29.04 3.95
N ALA A 57 -4.70 27.79 4.40
CA ALA A 57 -5.19 27.40 5.72
C ALA A 57 -4.11 26.90 6.68
N GLY A 58 -2.84 26.90 6.25
CA GLY A 58 -1.71 26.42 7.04
C GLY A 58 -1.67 24.90 7.11
N ARG A 59 -1.31 24.35 8.27
CA ARG A 59 -1.11 22.91 8.45
C ARG A 59 -2.42 22.15 8.76
N PHE A 60 -3.53 22.57 8.17
CA PHE A 60 -4.88 22.09 8.48
C PHE A 60 -5.04 20.57 8.26
N PHE A 61 -4.37 20.00 7.26
CA PHE A 61 -4.44 18.56 6.94
C PHE A 61 -4.13 17.68 8.16
N CYS A 62 -3.13 18.06 8.97
CA CYS A 62 -2.75 17.31 10.18
C CYS A 62 -3.79 17.39 11.31
N GLY A 63 -4.72 18.34 11.26
CA GLY A 63 -5.80 18.52 12.24
C GLY A 63 -7.11 17.85 11.82
N TRP A 64 -7.46 17.95 10.55
CA TRP A 64 -8.82 17.65 10.07
C TRP A 64 -8.93 16.40 9.18
N ILE A 65 -7.86 16.01 8.49
CA ILE A 65 -7.92 15.00 7.42
C ILE A 65 -7.01 13.80 7.72
N CYS A 66 -5.81 14.04 8.24
CA CYS A 66 -4.81 13.00 8.43
C CYS A 66 -5.30 11.90 9.41
N PRO A 67 -5.49 10.64 8.96
CA PRO A 67 -5.91 9.55 9.84
C PRO A 67 -4.81 9.19 10.85
N LEU A 68 -3.52 9.31 10.50
CA LEU A 68 -2.45 9.16 11.50
C LEU A 68 -2.60 10.19 12.62
N GLY A 69 -2.95 11.43 12.29
CA GLY A 69 -3.24 12.48 13.28
C GLY A 69 -4.39 12.09 14.21
N THR A 70 -5.45 11.47 13.66
CA THR A 70 -6.59 10.98 14.43
C THR A 70 -6.20 9.81 15.35
N CYS A 71 -5.41 8.86 14.86
CA CYS A 71 -4.87 7.75 15.66
C CYS A 71 -4.02 8.26 16.82
N VAL A 72 -3.15 9.25 16.56
CA VAL A 72 -2.32 9.87 17.59
C VAL A 72 -3.16 10.62 18.62
N ASP A 73 -4.21 11.35 18.21
CA ASP A 73 -5.13 11.99 19.16
C ASP A 73 -5.90 10.98 20.03
N LEU A 74 -6.26 9.82 19.46
CA LEU A 74 -6.92 8.76 20.22
C LEU A 74 -5.95 8.12 21.22
N ALA A 75 -4.71 7.84 20.80
CA ALA A 75 -3.65 7.33 21.67
C ALA A 75 -3.30 8.33 22.80
N ASP A 76 -3.22 9.62 22.48
CA ASP A 76 -3.00 10.70 23.46
C ASP A 76 -4.14 10.79 24.48
N ARG A 77 -5.39 10.61 24.04
CA ARG A 77 -6.56 10.57 24.95
C ARG A 77 -6.52 9.35 25.87
N ALA A 78 -6.20 8.18 25.34
CA ALA A 78 -6.08 6.95 26.13
C ALA A 78 -4.96 7.04 27.19
N THR A 79 -3.87 7.73 26.87
CA THR A 79 -2.70 7.89 27.75
C THR A 79 -2.74 9.16 28.61
N ALA A 80 -3.74 10.02 28.44
CA ALA A 80 -3.84 11.31 29.13
C ALA A 80 -3.80 11.19 30.66
N ARG A 81 -4.42 10.13 31.23
CA ARG A 81 -4.41 9.84 32.68
C ARG A 81 -3.06 9.37 33.21
N ARG A 82 -2.22 8.78 32.35
CA ARG A 82 -0.90 8.21 32.70
C ARG A 82 0.26 9.17 32.41
N ARG A 83 -0.02 10.37 31.89
CA ARG A 83 1.00 11.33 31.51
C ARG A 83 1.63 11.96 32.76
N ALA A 84 2.95 11.83 32.88
CA ALA A 84 3.74 12.27 34.05
C ALA A 84 3.70 13.78 34.35
N SER A 85 3.06 14.61 33.51
CA SER A 85 2.68 15.98 33.88
C SER A 85 1.53 16.49 32.99
N PRO A 86 0.49 17.14 33.55
CA PRO A 86 -0.47 17.89 32.76
C PRO A 86 0.23 19.17 32.24
N LEU A 87 0.16 19.42 30.93
CA LEU A 87 0.27 20.74 30.30
C LEU A 87 1.17 21.77 31.03
N GLY A 88 2.47 21.50 31.15
CA GLY A 88 3.37 22.41 31.89
C GLY A 88 4.84 22.38 31.51
N ARG A 89 5.34 21.32 30.84
CA ARG A 89 6.74 21.30 30.40
C ARG A 89 6.97 22.29 29.24
N PRO A 90 8.02 23.13 29.29
CA PRO A 90 8.37 23.99 28.17
C PRO A 90 8.59 23.12 26.94
N ALA A 91 8.08 23.59 25.80
CA ALA A 91 8.43 23.03 24.52
C ALA A 91 9.96 22.88 24.44
N ARG A 92 10.50 21.66 24.33
CA ARG A 92 11.88 21.49 23.84
C ARG A 92 11.90 22.00 22.40
N THR A 93 12.12 23.31 22.25
CA THR A 93 12.00 24.03 20.96
C THR A 93 13.03 23.52 19.96
N GLY A 94 14.19 23.07 20.42
CA GLY A 94 15.21 22.42 19.61
C GLY A 94 14.74 21.14 18.92
N LEU A 95 13.89 20.34 19.58
CA LEU A 95 13.42 19.06 19.04
C LEU A 95 12.51 19.24 17.81
N ARG A 96 11.91 20.42 17.63
CA ARG A 96 11.10 20.75 16.44
C ARG A 96 11.91 20.79 15.15
N ARG A 97 13.24 20.91 15.25
CA ARG A 97 14.13 20.90 14.08
C ARG A 97 14.32 19.49 13.52
N VAL A 98 14.11 18.45 14.33
CA VAL A 98 14.36 17.05 13.94
C VAL A 98 13.54 16.64 12.72
N LYS A 99 12.25 17.01 12.62
CA LYS A 99 11.43 16.70 11.42
C LYS A 99 12.02 17.25 10.12
N TYR A 100 12.76 18.37 10.16
CA TYR A 100 13.45 18.92 8.99
C TYR A 100 14.73 18.17 8.67
N HIS A 101 15.42 17.62 9.67
CA HIS A 101 16.56 16.72 9.46
C HIS A 101 16.11 15.37 8.91
N VAL A 102 14.99 14.82 9.39
CA VAL A 102 14.36 13.62 8.82
C VAL A 102 13.98 13.87 7.36
N LEU A 103 13.34 15.01 7.07
CA LEU A 103 13.03 15.41 5.69
C LEU A 103 14.31 15.53 4.84
N ALA A 104 15.34 16.23 5.31
CA ALA A 104 16.60 16.40 4.59
C ALA A 104 17.28 15.06 4.29
N LEU A 105 17.30 14.15 5.26
CA LEU A 105 17.88 12.81 5.12
C LEU A 105 17.14 12.01 4.04
N ILE A 106 15.79 11.99 4.09
CA ILE A 106 14.99 11.24 3.10
C ILE A 106 15.16 11.82 1.70
N LEU A 107 15.14 13.14 1.55
CA LEU A 107 15.35 13.79 0.25
C LEU A 107 16.78 13.57 -0.27
N GLY A 108 17.78 13.61 0.62
CA GLY A 108 19.18 13.33 0.28
C GLY A 108 19.39 11.90 -0.24
N ALA A 109 18.77 10.91 0.41
CA ALA A 109 18.78 9.53 -0.08
C ALA A 109 18.00 9.38 -1.40
N ALA A 110 16.86 10.06 -1.53
CA ALA A 110 16.03 10.03 -2.74
C ALA A 110 16.78 10.58 -3.96
N LEU A 111 17.61 11.61 -3.81
CA LEU A 111 18.42 12.14 -4.92
C LEU A 111 19.38 11.09 -5.53
N LEU A 112 19.80 10.11 -4.74
CA LEU A 112 20.64 9.01 -5.21
C LEU A 112 19.82 7.82 -5.74
N GLY A 113 18.49 7.86 -5.70
CA GLY A 113 17.62 6.78 -6.17
C GLY A 113 17.10 5.85 -5.05
N VAL A 114 17.42 6.12 -3.78
CA VAL A 114 16.94 5.30 -2.65
C VAL A 114 15.71 5.93 -2.01
N SER A 115 14.58 5.23 -2.08
CA SER A 115 13.34 5.66 -1.44
C SER A 115 13.31 5.27 0.04
N LEU A 116 13.59 6.24 0.94
CA LEU A 116 13.43 6.10 2.41
C LEU A 116 12.07 6.59 2.93
N VAL A 117 11.13 6.87 2.03
CA VAL A 117 9.78 7.40 2.34
C VAL A 117 9.05 6.49 3.35
N PHE A 118 9.22 5.17 3.21
CA PHE A 118 8.53 4.15 4.01
C PHE A 118 8.81 4.19 5.52
N ILE A 119 9.91 4.83 5.95
CA ILE A 119 10.33 4.85 7.37
C ILE A 119 9.53 5.90 8.16
N ALA A 120 9.24 7.05 7.54
CA ALA A 120 8.73 8.21 8.27
C ALA A 120 7.54 8.91 7.61
N ALA A 121 7.15 8.56 6.38
CA ALA A 121 5.97 9.15 5.77
C ALA A 121 4.70 8.69 6.52
N PRO A 122 3.85 9.63 6.95
CA PRO A 122 2.72 9.30 7.82
C PRO A 122 1.69 8.40 7.14
N ILE A 123 1.51 8.53 5.83
CA ILE A 123 0.48 7.79 5.10
C ILE A 123 0.89 6.32 4.84
N PRO A 124 2.13 6.00 4.39
CA PRO A 124 2.64 4.62 4.40
C PRO A 124 2.66 3.98 5.79
N LEU A 125 2.96 4.73 6.86
CA LEU A 125 2.97 4.17 8.22
C LEU A 125 1.58 3.76 8.68
N VAL A 126 0.57 4.60 8.42
CA VAL A 126 -0.81 4.33 8.87
C VAL A 126 -1.45 3.22 8.04
N THR A 127 -1.21 3.16 6.74
CA THR A 127 -1.69 2.07 5.86
C THR A 127 -1.14 0.71 6.30
N ARG A 128 0.16 0.63 6.63
CA ARG A 128 0.77 -0.58 7.21
C ARG A 128 0.17 -0.95 8.55
N PHE A 129 -0.08 0.03 9.42
CA PHE A 129 -0.73 -0.21 10.72
C PHE A 129 -2.14 -0.77 10.56
N PHE A 130 -2.95 -0.25 9.63
CA PHE A 130 -4.29 -0.76 9.39
C PHE A 130 -4.30 -2.09 8.64
N GLY A 131 -3.66 -2.15 7.47
CA GLY A 131 -3.73 -3.31 6.58
C GLY A 131 -2.92 -4.52 7.03
N LEU A 132 -1.71 -4.31 7.58
CA LEU A 132 -0.79 -5.43 7.88
C LEU A 132 -0.73 -5.80 9.37
N LEU A 133 -1.35 -4.99 10.23
CA LEU A 133 -1.38 -5.23 11.68
C LEU A 133 -2.81 -5.29 12.22
N LEU A 134 -3.62 -4.23 12.08
CA LEU A 134 -4.96 -4.20 12.67
C LEU A 134 -5.94 -5.17 11.97
N MET A 135 -5.96 -5.20 10.64
CA MET A 135 -6.89 -6.05 9.89
C MET A 135 -6.69 -7.55 10.14
N PRO A 136 -5.46 -8.09 10.11
CA PRO A 136 -5.23 -9.48 10.51
C PRO A 136 -5.71 -9.79 11.93
N LEU A 137 -5.54 -8.87 12.88
CA LEU A 137 -6.06 -9.05 14.24
C LEU A 137 -7.59 -9.06 14.28
N VAL A 138 -8.25 -8.19 13.51
CA VAL A 138 -9.71 -8.19 13.37
C VAL A 138 -10.21 -9.48 12.72
N GLN A 139 -9.55 -9.95 11.65
CA GLN A 139 -9.88 -11.20 10.97
C GLN A 139 -9.70 -12.41 11.90
N VAL A 140 -8.63 -12.45 12.70
CA VAL A 140 -8.41 -13.50 13.71
C VAL A 140 -9.47 -13.44 14.80
N ALA A 141 -9.82 -12.25 15.29
CA ALA A 141 -10.89 -12.09 16.28
C ALA A 141 -12.25 -12.51 15.72
N ALA A 142 -12.54 -12.17 14.45
CA ALA A 142 -13.76 -12.58 13.77
C ALA A 142 -13.80 -14.10 13.55
N TRP A 143 -12.67 -14.71 13.20
CA TRP A 143 -12.55 -16.16 13.08
C TRP A 143 -12.78 -16.86 14.43
N LEU A 144 -12.18 -16.37 15.53
CA LEU A 144 -12.40 -16.88 16.89
C LEU A 144 -13.86 -16.71 17.33
N GLY A 145 -14.47 -15.56 17.03
CA GLY A 145 -15.88 -15.30 17.33
C GLY A 145 -16.82 -16.22 16.57
N LEU A 146 -16.54 -16.46 15.28
CA LEU A 146 -17.29 -17.40 14.46
C LEU A 146 -17.13 -18.83 14.97
N ASP A 147 -15.92 -19.24 15.35
CA ASP A 147 -15.65 -20.57 15.90
C ASP A 147 -16.40 -20.81 17.22
N ALA A 148 -16.41 -19.81 18.11
CA ALA A 148 -17.19 -19.85 19.34
C ALA A 148 -18.71 -19.87 19.09
N ALA A 149 -19.20 -19.28 17.98
CA ALA A 149 -20.61 -19.24 17.62
C ALA A 149 -21.10 -20.50 16.89
N ARG A 150 -20.22 -21.27 16.22
CA ARG A 150 -20.56 -22.52 15.52
C ARG A 150 -21.36 -23.53 16.36
N PRO A 151 -21.04 -23.85 17.63
CA PRO A 151 -21.82 -24.80 18.40
C PRO A 151 -23.25 -24.32 18.67
N LEU A 152 -23.42 -23.01 18.91
CA LEU A 152 -24.75 -22.41 19.07
C LEU A 152 -25.52 -22.40 17.75
N ALA A 153 -24.86 -22.06 16.64
CA ALA A 153 -25.47 -22.09 15.31
C ALA A 153 -25.92 -23.51 14.91
N ALA A 154 -25.15 -24.53 15.28
CA ALA A 154 -25.53 -25.93 15.09
C ALA A 154 -26.78 -26.31 15.90
N SER A 155 -26.93 -25.77 17.13
CA SER A 155 -28.13 -26.00 17.94
C SER A 155 -29.39 -25.28 17.45
N LEU A 156 -29.23 -24.25 16.62
CA LEU A 156 -30.31 -23.42 16.06
C LEU A 156 -30.65 -23.77 14.60
N ASP A 157 -30.12 -24.88 14.07
CA ASP A 157 -30.24 -25.32 12.66
C ASP A 157 -29.83 -24.25 11.63
N ALA A 158 -28.90 -23.37 12.03
CA ALA A 158 -28.41 -22.26 11.21
C ALA A 158 -27.25 -22.72 10.32
N GLY A 159 -27.54 -23.61 9.37
CA GLY A 159 -26.54 -24.25 8.50
C GLY A 159 -25.63 -23.28 7.72
N SER A 160 -26.11 -22.07 7.40
CA SER A 160 -25.33 -21.04 6.68
C SER A 160 -24.10 -20.53 7.45
N ILE A 161 -24.16 -20.50 8.78
CA ILE A 161 -23.04 -20.05 9.64
C ILE A 161 -21.92 -21.10 9.67
N TYR A 162 -22.26 -22.39 9.53
CA TYR A 162 -21.30 -23.49 9.57
C TYR A 162 -20.32 -23.45 8.39
N TYR A 163 -20.79 -23.09 7.20
CA TYR A 163 -19.97 -23.01 5.99
C TYR A 163 -19.24 -21.68 5.82
N LEU A 164 -19.54 -20.69 6.66
CA LEU A 164 -18.86 -19.40 6.61
C LEU A 164 -17.38 -19.59 7.01
N LYS A 165 -16.47 -19.30 6.07
CA LYS A 165 -15.04 -19.31 6.28
C LYS A 165 -14.51 -17.88 6.21
N ILE A 166 -14.06 -17.37 7.35
CA ILE A 166 -13.30 -16.13 7.41
C ILE A 166 -11.84 -16.51 7.20
N THR A 167 -11.29 -16.15 6.04
CA THR A 167 -9.85 -16.22 5.82
C THR A 167 -9.18 -15.12 6.63
N TYR A 168 -8.00 -15.42 7.16
CA TYR A 168 -7.18 -14.44 7.86
C TYR A 168 -5.78 -14.40 7.28
N ASP A 169 -5.32 -13.20 6.98
CA ASP A 169 -4.01 -12.93 6.40
C ASP A 169 -2.92 -13.08 7.45
N ARG A 170 -1.77 -13.64 7.05
CA ARG A 170 -0.60 -13.76 7.92
C ARG A 170 0.59 -13.09 7.27
N PHE A 171 1.24 -12.17 7.98
CA PHE A 171 2.44 -11.49 7.49
C PHE A 171 3.66 -11.83 8.36
N GLY A 172 4.81 -12.09 7.73
CA GLY A 172 6.05 -12.45 8.43
C GLY A 172 6.69 -11.31 9.25
N THR A 173 6.19 -10.08 9.13
CA THR A 173 6.81 -8.86 9.71
C THR A 173 5.99 -8.25 10.86
N GLN A 174 5.09 -9.00 11.49
CA GLN A 174 4.17 -8.48 12.52
C GLN A 174 4.89 -7.85 13.72
N LEU A 175 5.93 -8.49 14.27
CA LEU A 175 6.72 -7.94 15.39
C LEU A 175 7.38 -6.61 15.04
N PHE A 176 7.89 -6.47 13.82
CA PHE A 176 8.46 -5.23 13.33
C PHE A 176 7.41 -4.13 13.17
N LEU A 177 6.25 -4.46 12.62
CA LEU A 177 5.14 -3.53 12.51
C LEU A 177 4.64 -3.07 13.88
N LEU A 178 4.61 -3.95 14.88
CA LEU A 178 4.32 -3.60 16.27
C LEU A 178 5.37 -2.65 16.85
N ALA A 179 6.65 -2.93 16.65
CA ALA A 179 7.73 -2.05 17.09
C ALA A 179 7.66 -0.67 16.42
N MET A 180 7.38 -0.62 15.12
CA MET A 180 7.22 0.60 14.35
C MET A 180 5.99 1.41 14.81
N ALA A 181 4.85 0.76 15.03
CA ALA A 181 3.67 1.39 15.61
C ALA A 181 3.97 1.94 17.02
N GLY A 182 4.70 1.18 17.84
CA GLY A 182 5.20 1.61 19.14
C GLY A 182 6.05 2.88 19.03
N ALA A 183 6.98 2.93 18.07
CA ALA A 183 7.83 4.11 17.83
C ALA A 183 7.04 5.36 17.43
N VAL A 184 5.86 5.19 16.81
CA VAL A 184 4.97 6.31 16.44
C VAL A 184 4.09 6.75 17.62
N PHE A 185 3.51 5.80 18.38
CA PHE A 185 2.50 6.09 19.39
C PHE A 185 3.04 6.26 20.82
N LEU A 186 4.03 5.46 21.25
CA LEU A 186 4.58 5.50 22.61
C LEU A 186 5.17 6.88 22.99
N PRO A 187 5.83 7.63 22.08
CA PRO A 187 6.31 8.97 22.42
C PRO A 187 5.20 9.97 22.78
N GLY A 188 3.93 9.66 22.52
CA GLY A 188 2.77 10.42 23.02
C GLY A 188 2.69 10.50 24.56
N LEU A 189 3.34 9.56 25.26
CA LEU A 189 3.52 9.60 26.71
C LEU A 189 4.37 10.79 27.16
N LEU A 190 5.28 11.28 26.31
CA LEU A 190 6.19 12.39 26.59
C LEU A 190 5.58 13.75 26.27
N ALA A 191 4.85 13.86 25.15
CA ALA A 191 4.18 15.08 24.73
C ALA A 191 2.98 14.75 23.81
N PRO A 192 1.88 15.53 23.87
CA PRO A 192 0.80 15.37 22.92
C PRO A 192 1.30 15.60 21.49
N ARG A 193 0.77 14.79 20.56
CA ARG A 193 1.08 14.80 19.14
C ARG A 193 2.59 14.78 18.85
N PHE A 194 3.36 14.01 19.64
CA PHE A 194 4.83 13.97 19.55
C PHE A 194 5.33 13.75 18.11
N TRP A 195 4.81 12.74 17.41
CA TRP A 195 5.18 12.41 16.04
C TRP A 195 4.98 13.59 15.08
N CYS A 196 3.76 14.15 15.05
CA CYS A 196 3.39 15.26 14.19
C CYS A 196 4.23 16.52 14.46
N ARG A 197 4.66 16.71 15.71
CA ARG A 197 5.42 17.89 16.14
C ARG A 197 6.92 17.78 15.87
N TYR A 198 7.50 16.59 15.98
CA TYR A 198 8.96 16.43 16.03
C TYR A 198 9.56 15.52 14.96
N LEU A 199 8.82 14.58 14.39
CA LEU A 199 9.38 13.54 13.51
C LEU A 199 8.78 13.53 12.09
N CYS A 200 7.50 13.92 11.95
CA CYS A 200 6.77 13.77 10.69
C CYS A 200 7.33 14.64 9.54
N PRO A 201 7.89 14.05 8.45
CA PRO A 201 8.49 14.77 7.33
C PRO A 201 7.44 15.43 6.42
N ALA A 202 6.30 14.77 6.14
CA ALA A 202 5.17 15.41 5.45
C ALA A 202 4.67 16.64 6.25
N GLY A 203 4.71 16.52 7.56
CA GLY A 203 4.49 17.60 8.49
C GLY A 203 5.47 18.76 8.33
N ALA A 204 6.75 18.48 8.15
CA ALA A 204 7.77 19.48 7.85
C ALA A 204 7.49 20.19 6.53
N ILE A 205 7.10 19.46 5.48
CA ILE A 205 6.69 20.03 4.19
C ILE A 205 5.52 21.01 4.39
N PHE A 206 4.41 20.57 4.99
CA PHE A 206 3.28 21.46 5.24
C PHE A 206 3.64 22.66 6.15
N SER A 207 4.63 22.52 7.05
CA SER A 207 5.10 23.65 7.87
C SER A 207 5.88 24.68 7.05
N ILE A 208 6.53 24.28 5.96
CA ILE A 208 7.26 25.17 5.04
C ILE A 208 6.26 25.98 4.21
N PHE A 209 5.28 25.32 3.59
CA PHE A 209 4.25 25.97 2.78
C PHE A 209 3.28 26.78 3.67
N GLY A 210 2.85 26.23 4.79
CA GLY A 210 1.92 26.88 5.73
C GLY A 210 2.55 27.86 6.71
N ARG A 211 3.70 28.48 6.40
CA ARG A 211 4.41 29.40 7.32
C ARG A 211 3.71 30.76 7.45
N LYS A 212 3.06 31.23 6.38
CA LYS A 212 2.29 32.48 6.36
C LYS A 212 0.91 32.23 5.73
N PRO A 213 0.04 31.46 6.40
CA PRO A 213 -1.25 31.15 5.85
C PRO A 213 -2.15 32.39 5.83
N ILE A 214 -3.03 32.44 4.82
CA ILE A 214 -4.04 33.49 4.66
C ILE A 214 -5.04 33.44 5.82
N ILE A 215 -5.57 32.25 6.10
CA ILE A 215 -6.46 32.00 7.24
C ILE A 215 -5.56 31.63 8.42
N ARG A 216 -5.46 32.53 9.39
CA ARG A 216 -4.55 32.38 10.53
C ARG A 216 -5.15 32.93 11.81
N ARG A 217 -4.74 32.35 12.93
CA ARG A 217 -5.07 32.85 14.27
C ARG A 217 -4.66 34.32 14.40
N ARG A 218 -5.61 35.16 14.80
CA ARG A 218 -5.37 36.54 15.25
C ARG A 218 -5.88 36.69 16.68
N VAL A 219 -5.26 37.59 17.42
CA VAL A 219 -5.59 37.89 18.81
C VAL A 219 -5.84 39.39 18.90
N SER A 220 -7.02 39.79 19.37
CA SER A 220 -7.36 41.19 19.58
C SER A 220 -6.77 41.72 20.89
N ASP A 221 -6.82 43.04 21.08
CA ASP A 221 -6.41 43.70 22.32
C ASP A 221 -7.29 43.34 23.53
N ALA A 222 -8.44 42.68 23.31
CA ALA A 222 -9.28 42.15 24.39
C ALA A 222 -8.63 40.97 25.16
N CYS A 223 -7.42 40.54 24.78
CA CYS A 223 -6.73 39.44 25.45
C CYS A 223 -6.29 39.81 26.86
N ILE A 224 -6.77 39.07 27.86
CA ILE A 224 -6.37 39.20 29.27
C ILE A 224 -5.15 38.35 29.67
N GLU A 225 -4.37 37.88 28.70
CA GLU A 225 -3.13 37.11 28.90
C GLU A 225 -3.22 35.85 29.81
N CYS A 226 -4.40 35.28 30.04
CA CYS A 226 -4.62 34.14 30.95
C CYS A 226 -3.84 32.84 30.61
N GLY A 227 -3.26 32.73 29.40
CA GLY A 227 -2.45 31.58 28.97
C GLY A 227 -3.20 30.27 28.73
N LEU A 228 -4.53 30.24 28.82
CA LEU A 228 -5.35 29.04 28.59
C LEU A 228 -5.16 28.46 27.18
N CYS A 229 -5.14 29.34 26.16
CA CYS A 229 -4.90 28.98 24.76
C CYS A 229 -3.56 28.23 24.58
N ARG A 230 -2.50 28.72 25.22
CA ARG A 230 -1.17 28.11 25.21
C ARG A 230 -1.16 26.74 25.89
N LYS A 231 -1.74 26.66 27.10
CA LYS A 231 -1.80 25.41 27.86
C LYS A 231 -2.49 24.32 27.04
N ARG A 232 -3.66 24.61 26.46
CA ARG A 232 -4.50 23.63 25.74
C ARG A 232 -4.15 23.44 24.26
N CYS A 233 -3.14 24.12 23.73
CA CYS A 233 -2.72 23.94 22.34
C CYS A 233 -2.05 22.56 22.15
N PRO A 234 -2.64 21.62 21.39
CA PRO A 234 -2.09 20.26 21.24
C PRO A 234 -0.73 20.26 20.53
N MET A 235 -0.50 21.22 19.63
CA MET A 235 0.77 21.38 18.91
C MET A 235 1.79 22.25 19.65
N ASN A 236 1.39 22.91 20.75
CA ASN A 236 2.21 23.90 21.44
C ASN A 236 2.73 24.97 20.45
N ALA A 237 1.83 25.47 19.58
CA ALA A 237 2.16 26.46 18.56
C ALA A 237 2.24 27.90 19.14
N ILE A 238 1.65 28.12 20.31
CA ILE A 238 1.57 29.43 20.98
C ILE A 238 2.78 29.57 21.93
N PRO A 239 3.64 30.60 21.76
CA PRO A 239 4.79 30.88 22.63
C PRO A 239 4.38 31.38 24.03
N ALA A 240 5.34 31.99 24.76
CA ALA A 240 5.07 32.54 26.08
C ALA A 240 4.04 33.67 26.02
N ASP A 241 4.20 34.55 25.05
CA ASP A 241 3.23 35.57 24.67
C ASP A 241 2.01 34.93 23.97
N PRO A 242 0.79 35.09 24.51
CA PRO A 242 -0.46 34.60 23.89
C PRO A 242 -0.85 35.27 22.57
N HIS A 243 -0.33 36.46 22.26
CA HIS A 243 -0.56 37.17 21.00
C HIS A 243 0.20 36.52 19.84
N ASP A 244 1.40 36.00 20.10
CA ASP A 244 2.20 35.35 19.07
C ASP A 244 1.70 33.93 18.74
N THR A 245 1.92 33.50 17.50
CA THR A 245 1.57 32.16 17.01
C THR A 245 2.61 31.69 16.01
N ARG A 246 3.19 30.52 16.24
CA ARG A 246 4.03 29.84 15.26
C ARG A 246 3.14 29.20 14.20
N HIS A 247 2.79 29.96 13.17
CA HIS A 247 1.83 29.54 12.15
C HIS A 247 2.22 28.24 11.43
N GLY A 248 3.51 28.01 11.17
CA GLY A 248 3.98 26.73 10.58
C GLY A 248 3.75 25.49 11.45
N GLU A 249 3.51 25.64 12.76
CA GLU A 249 3.13 24.54 13.66
C GLU A 249 1.62 24.51 13.97
N CYS A 250 0.91 25.60 13.72
CA CYS A 250 -0.52 25.68 13.96
C CYS A 250 -1.27 24.81 12.93
N ILE A 251 -2.08 23.88 13.43
CA ILE A 251 -2.90 22.97 12.63
C ILE A 251 -4.33 23.48 12.44
N SER A 252 -4.61 24.73 12.82
CA SER A 252 -5.93 25.35 12.70
C SER A 252 -7.06 24.50 13.29
N CYS A 253 -6.85 23.95 14.50
CA CYS A 253 -7.83 23.11 15.21
C CYS A 253 -8.87 23.89 16.03
N GLU A 254 -8.78 25.22 16.04
CA GLU A 254 -9.70 26.18 16.69
C GLU A 254 -9.94 25.97 18.20
N THR A 255 -9.16 25.09 18.84
CA THR A 255 -9.31 24.81 20.28
C THR A 255 -9.10 26.07 21.12
N CYS A 256 -8.18 26.95 20.70
CA CYS A 256 -7.88 28.19 21.40
C CYS A 256 -9.03 29.22 21.35
N GLU A 257 -9.80 29.23 20.27
CA GLU A 257 -10.98 30.10 20.13
C GLU A 257 -12.11 29.60 21.05
N ARG A 258 -12.39 28.29 21.03
CA ARG A 258 -13.44 27.67 21.85
C ARG A 258 -13.26 27.86 23.35
N ILE A 259 -12.02 27.91 23.84
CA ILE A 259 -11.72 28.01 25.29
C ILE A 259 -11.42 29.43 25.76
N CYS A 260 -11.42 30.42 24.87
CA CYS A 260 -11.10 31.80 25.23
C CYS A 260 -12.26 32.42 26.04
N PRO A 261 -12.06 32.81 27.31
CA PRO A 261 -13.15 33.33 28.14
C PRO A 261 -13.67 34.69 27.67
N VAL A 262 -12.83 35.46 26.98
CA VAL A 262 -13.10 36.83 26.50
C VAL A 262 -13.27 36.89 24.97
N ALA A 263 -13.37 35.74 24.31
CA ALA A 263 -13.52 35.62 22.84
C ALA A 263 -12.51 36.42 21.99
N ALA A 264 -11.32 36.73 22.52
CA ALA A 264 -10.31 37.56 21.86
C ALA A 264 -9.57 36.89 20.67
N ILE A 265 -9.95 35.68 20.27
CA ILE A 265 -9.21 34.87 19.28
C ILE A 265 -10.13 34.54 18.11
N THR A 266 -9.68 34.85 16.88
CA THR A 266 -10.42 34.59 15.64
C THR A 266 -9.51 34.03 14.54
N PHE A 267 -10.10 33.46 13.49
CA PHE A 267 -9.40 32.96 12.28
C PHE A 267 -9.88 33.66 11.00
N PRO A 268 -9.66 34.98 10.85
CA PRO A 268 -10.11 35.70 9.66
C PRO A 268 -9.27 35.37 8.42
N VAL A 269 -9.87 35.52 7.24
CA VAL A 269 -9.16 35.52 5.96
C VAL A 269 -8.28 36.77 5.88
N SER A 270 -6.98 36.60 5.59
CA SER A 270 -6.02 37.71 5.50
C SER A 270 -6.49 38.78 4.52
N GLY A 271 -6.92 39.92 5.05
CA GLY A 271 -7.48 41.05 4.31
C GLY A 271 -8.65 41.73 5.03
N GLN A 272 -9.44 40.96 5.81
CA GLN A 272 -10.60 41.49 6.54
C GLN A 272 -10.33 41.88 8.00
N ALA A 273 -9.08 41.71 8.45
CA ALA A 273 -8.72 42.02 9.83
C ALA A 273 -8.53 43.52 10.11
N GLU A 274 -8.44 44.35 9.08
CA GLU A 274 -8.33 45.81 9.24
C GLU A 274 -9.69 46.47 9.49
N GLN A 275 -10.79 45.82 9.09
CA GLN A 275 -12.17 46.28 9.33
C GLN A 275 -12.84 45.61 10.55
N ALA A 276 -12.19 44.62 11.16
CA ALA A 276 -12.62 44.04 12.43
C ALA A 276 -11.93 44.68 13.65
N GLY A 277 -11.15 45.74 13.43
CA GLY A 277 -10.75 46.67 14.47
C GLY A 277 -11.85 47.72 14.64
N VAL A 278 -12.50 47.70 15.80
CA VAL A 278 -13.29 48.83 16.34
C VAL A 278 -14.62 49.10 15.60
N GLN A 279 -15.63 48.30 15.93
CA GLN A 279 -16.87 48.89 16.49
C GLN A 279 -16.92 48.42 17.95
N SER A 280 -16.22 49.17 18.79
CA SER A 280 -16.25 49.03 20.25
C SER A 280 -17.22 50.01 20.89
N ASP A 281 -18.28 50.41 20.19
CA ASP A 281 -19.31 51.28 20.76
C ASP A 281 -20.55 50.49 21.24
N ASP A 282 -20.65 49.19 20.94
CA ASP A 282 -21.73 48.32 21.40
C ASP A 282 -21.24 47.00 22.03
N ALA A 283 -20.06 47.00 22.66
CA ALA A 283 -19.75 45.96 23.64
C ALA A 283 -20.39 46.38 24.97
N PRO A 284 -21.52 45.79 25.41
CA PRO A 284 -22.01 46.05 26.75
C PRO A 284 -20.88 45.70 27.73
N ALA A 285 -20.59 46.63 28.65
CA ALA A 285 -19.63 46.47 29.74
C ALA A 285 -19.94 45.24 30.63
N ASP A 286 -21.04 44.54 30.36
CA ASP A 286 -21.55 43.36 31.04
C ASP A 286 -21.67 42.14 30.11
N ALA A 287 -20.81 42.00 29.10
CA ALA A 287 -20.80 40.80 28.24
C ALA A 287 -20.59 39.55 29.12
N PRO A 288 -21.58 38.64 29.22
CA PRO A 288 -21.52 37.53 30.16
C PRO A 288 -20.37 36.60 29.76
N LEU A 289 -19.55 36.23 30.74
CA LEU A 289 -18.65 35.07 30.65
C LEU A 289 -19.39 33.97 29.92
N LYS A 290 -18.89 33.57 28.74
CA LYS A 290 -19.53 32.57 27.87
C LYS A 290 -19.90 31.36 28.72
N GLN A 291 -21.18 31.23 29.07
CA GLN A 291 -21.63 30.18 29.98
C GLN A 291 -21.33 28.82 29.32
N ARG A 292 -20.77 27.92 30.12
CA ARG A 292 -20.38 26.56 29.72
C ARG A 292 -21.55 25.89 28.97
N PRO A 293 -21.32 25.23 27.81
CA PRO A 293 -22.29 24.24 27.36
C PRO A 293 -22.36 23.11 28.40
N ALA A 294 -23.57 22.88 28.89
CA ALA A 294 -23.91 21.86 29.88
C ALA A 294 -23.94 20.45 29.25
N THR A 295 -22.80 19.97 28.73
CA THR A 295 -22.60 18.56 28.36
C THR A 295 -21.11 18.24 28.33
N ALA A 296 -20.46 18.27 29.50
CA ALA A 296 -19.11 17.76 29.66
C ALA A 296 -18.93 17.25 31.09
N ASP A 297 -19.65 16.18 31.42
CA ASP A 297 -19.36 15.42 32.63
C ASP A 297 -18.02 14.69 32.47
N ASN A 298 -17.25 14.72 33.55
CA ASN A 298 -15.92 14.13 33.77
C ASN A 298 -14.71 15.00 33.38
N VAL A 299 -14.65 16.21 33.93
CA VAL A 299 -13.36 16.85 34.24
C VAL A 299 -13.20 16.92 35.76
N ALA A 300 -12.33 16.07 36.29
CA ALA A 300 -11.91 16.08 37.68
C ALA A 300 -11.40 17.46 38.08
N THR A 301 -12.10 18.08 39.02
CA THR A 301 -11.79 19.37 39.64
C THR A 301 -10.52 19.25 40.46
N THR A 302 -9.41 19.80 39.94
CA THR A 302 -8.26 20.17 40.76
C THR A 302 -8.48 21.61 41.20
N LYS A 303 -8.71 21.82 42.51
CA LYS A 303 -8.84 23.14 43.15
C LYS A 303 -7.59 23.97 42.86
N ILE A 304 -7.73 25.10 42.18
CA ILE A 304 -6.70 26.12 42.07
C ILE A 304 -6.85 27.02 43.31
N LYS A 305 -5.78 27.13 44.10
CA LYS A 305 -5.67 28.07 45.22
C LYS A 305 -5.61 29.49 44.65
N GLU A 306 -6.51 30.36 45.09
CA GLU A 306 -6.49 31.80 44.79
C GLU A 306 -5.20 32.43 45.33
N GLY A 307 -4.54 33.24 44.50
CA GLY A 307 -3.39 34.06 44.85
C GLY A 307 -3.75 35.54 44.72
N ASP A 308 -3.21 36.35 45.64
CA ASP A 308 -3.49 37.75 45.96
C ASP A 308 -3.82 38.73 44.80
N PRO A 309 -4.73 39.71 45.03
CA PRO A 309 -5.00 40.80 44.11
C PRO A 309 -4.08 41.98 44.41
N GLY A 310 -3.01 42.20 43.63
CA GLY A 310 -2.14 43.34 43.94
C GLY A 310 -0.91 43.61 43.08
N SER A 311 -0.81 43.10 41.85
CA SER A 311 0.30 43.45 40.95
C SER A 311 -0.21 44.02 39.63
N PRO A 312 0.18 45.25 39.24
CA PRO A 312 -0.20 45.82 37.95
C PRO A 312 0.38 44.96 36.80
N PRO A 313 -0.31 44.89 35.64
CA PRO A 313 0.20 44.14 34.50
C PRO A 313 1.55 44.73 34.06
N PRO A 314 2.55 43.90 33.73
CA PRO A 314 3.81 44.42 33.20
C PRO A 314 3.51 45.19 31.91
N SER A 315 4.03 46.41 31.84
CA SER A 315 3.92 47.29 30.68
C SER A 315 4.42 46.59 29.42
N ARG A 316 3.84 46.98 28.27
CA ARG A 316 4.20 46.58 26.90
C ARG A 316 5.69 46.84 26.63
N GLY A 317 6.55 45.99 27.18
CA GLY A 317 7.97 45.91 26.84
C GLY A 317 8.07 45.24 25.48
N ASN A 318 8.84 45.86 24.59
CA ASN A 318 9.09 45.39 23.24
C ASN A 318 9.86 44.06 23.30
N VAL A 319 9.17 42.94 23.52
CA VAL A 319 9.76 41.60 23.49
C VAL A 319 10.00 41.30 22.01
N PRO A 320 11.26 41.15 21.57
CA PRO A 320 11.53 40.84 20.18
C PRO A 320 10.80 39.55 19.81
N SER A 321 10.03 39.60 18.71
CA SER A 321 9.30 38.45 18.19
C SER A 321 10.22 37.21 18.22
N PRO A 322 9.77 36.06 18.77
CA PRO A 322 10.62 34.89 18.86
C PRO A 322 10.98 34.47 17.44
N ARG A 323 12.21 34.79 17.03
CA ARG A 323 12.76 34.40 15.72
C ARG A 323 12.47 32.92 15.55
N GLU A 324 11.62 32.59 14.58
CA GLU A 324 11.36 31.21 14.18
C GLU A 324 12.71 30.52 14.08
N ALA A 325 12.83 29.35 14.71
CA ALA A 325 14.06 28.59 14.75
C ALA A 325 14.46 28.20 13.32
N ARG A 326 15.16 29.10 12.62
CA ARG A 326 15.73 28.84 11.30
C ARG A 326 16.74 27.71 11.51
N VAL A 327 16.50 26.59 10.85
CA VAL A 327 17.54 25.57 10.73
C VAL A 327 18.70 26.25 10.01
N PRO A 328 19.92 26.25 10.59
CA PRO A 328 21.07 26.78 9.89
C PRO A 328 21.22 26.03 8.56
N ARG A 329 21.29 26.73 7.44
CA ARG A 329 21.37 26.13 6.09
C ARG A 329 22.45 25.06 6.03
N ARG A 330 23.61 25.31 6.66
CA ARG A 330 24.73 24.39 6.78
C ARG A 330 24.35 23.04 7.43
N THR A 331 23.60 23.07 8.53
CA THR A 331 23.18 21.84 9.23
C THR A 331 22.15 21.05 8.42
N PHE A 332 21.22 21.72 7.74
CA PHE A 332 20.26 21.07 6.84
C PHE A 332 20.99 20.34 5.69
N LEU A 333 21.94 21.01 5.04
CA LEU A 333 22.76 20.43 3.98
C LEU A 333 23.59 19.25 4.48
N LEU A 334 24.23 19.37 5.65
CA LEU A 334 24.98 18.26 6.26
C LEU A 334 24.09 17.03 6.52
N THR A 335 22.85 17.22 6.99
CA THR A 335 21.92 16.10 7.16
C THR A 335 21.43 15.52 5.82
N GLY A 336 21.35 16.34 4.77
CA GLY A 336 21.12 15.86 3.41
C GLY A 336 22.28 15.01 2.89
N VAL A 337 23.52 15.46 3.13
CA VAL A 337 24.74 14.69 2.80
C VAL A 337 24.80 13.38 3.58
N ALA A 338 24.42 13.37 4.86
CA ALA A 338 24.30 12.13 5.63
C ALA A 338 23.25 11.19 5.02
N GLY A 339 22.12 11.71 4.54
CA GLY A 339 21.13 10.94 3.77
C GLY A 339 21.71 10.35 2.48
N ALA A 340 22.49 11.13 1.73
CA ALA A 340 23.23 10.63 0.57
C ALA A 340 24.25 9.53 0.97
N GLY A 341 24.94 9.68 2.10
CA GLY A 341 25.81 8.65 2.66
C GLY A 341 25.07 7.34 3.01
N THR A 342 23.86 7.43 3.58
CA THR A 342 23.04 6.23 3.83
C THR A 342 22.60 5.53 2.54
N ALA A 343 22.33 6.28 1.47
CA ALA A 343 22.04 5.71 0.16
C ALA A 343 23.28 5.06 -0.47
N LEU A 344 24.47 5.64 -0.32
CA LEU A 344 25.72 5.02 -0.75
C LEU A 344 25.97 3.70 -0.02
N LEU A 345 25.70 3.61 1.29
CA LEU A 345 25.77 2.35 2.04
C LEU A 345 24.75 1.32 1.56
N ALA A 346 23.56 1.76 1.16
CA ALA A 346 22.53 0.87 0.61
C ALA A 346 22.87 0.35 -0.80
N TYR A 347 23.64 1.11 -1.61
CA TYR A 347 24.10 0.70 -2.94
C TYR A 347 25.40 -0.11 -2.93
N THR A 348 26.27 0.14 -1.95
CA THR A 348 27.57 -0.54 -1.86
C THR A 348 27.46 -1.90 -1.21
N ASP A 349 26.26 -2.27 -0.72
CA ASP A 349 26.03 -3.50 0.04
C ASP A 349 27.13 -3.69 1.11
N LEU A 350 27.66 -2.62 1.69
CA LEU A 350 28.80 -2.71 2.63
C LEU A 350 28.43 -3.46 3.93
N ALA A 351 27.12 -3.66 4.15
CA ALA A 351 26.53 -4.51 5.18
C ALA A 351 26.03 -5.86 4.63
N SER A 352 26.55 -6.32 3.49
CA SER A 352 26.45 -7.70 2.98
C SER A 352 27.67 -8.57 3.36
N PRO A 353 28.24 -8.55 4.59
CA PRO A 353 29.25 -9.54 4.96
C PRO A 353 28.63 -10.93 5.20
N LEU A 354 27.57 -11.30 4.47
CA LEU A 354 26.98 -12.64 4.46
C LEU A 354 26.71 -13.21 3.07
N THR A 355 26.93 -12.46 1.97
CA THR A 355 26.50 -12.89 0.63
C THR A 355 27.49 -12.56 -0.50
N ALA A 356 28.77 -12.43 -0.17
CA ALA A 356 29.83 -12.39 -1.18
C ALA A 356 30.81 -13.54 -0.95
N GLU A 357 30.43 -14.74 -1.41
CA GLU A 357 31.34 -15.78 -1.95
C GLU A 357 30.58 -17.11 -2.11
N GLY A 358 30.28 -17.51 -3.35
CA GLY A 358 29.78 -18.87 -3.61
C GLY A 358 29.13 -19.04 -4.97
N LYS A 359 29.81 -19.78 -5.85
CA LYS A 359 29.28 -20.24 -7.14
C LYS A 359 28.01 -21.08 -6.92
N GLY A 360 26.85 -20.55 -7.35
CA GLY A 360 25.58 -21.26 -7.49
C GLY A 360 24.78 -21.45 -6.20
N ASP A 361 23.43 -21.34 -6.30
CA ASP A 361 22.42 -21.65 -5.26
C ASP A 361 22.28 -20.60 -4.12
N PRO A 362 21.19 -20.45 -3.34
CA PRO A 362 19.73 -20.61 -3.50
C PRO A 362 18.97 -19.26 -3.32
N GLU A 363 19.64 -18.12 -3.48
CA GLU A 363 19.12 -16.73 -3.23
C GLU A 363 18.00 -16.26 -4.18
N GLN A 364 17.65 -17.06 -5.18
CA GLN A 364 16.81 -16.60 -6.29
C GLN A 364 15.34 -16.35 -5.89
N ARG A 365 14.79 -16.91 -4.81
CA ARG A 365 13.35 -16.72 -4.49
C ARG A 365 12.94 -15.26 -4.20
N TYR A 366 13.86 -14.44 -3.69
CA TYR A 366 13.51 -13.17 -3.08
C TYR A 366 13.39 -11.98 -4.03
N THR A 367 13.62 -12.20 -5.32
CA THR A 367 13.24 -11.24 -6.36
C THR A 367 11.95 -11.64 -7.08
N LEU A 368 11.17 -12.63 -6.64
CA LEU A 368 9.89 -12.92 -7.30
C LEU A 368 8.90 -11.76 -7.04
N ARG A 369 8.80 -10.80 -7.98
CA ARG A 369 8.00 -9.58 -7.81
C ARG A 369 6.56 -9.78 -8.31
N PRO A 370 5.58 -9.03 -7.77
CA PRO A 370 4.21 -9.02 -8.31
C PRO A 370 4.15 -8.64 -9.80
N PRO A 371 3.06 -9.02 -10.51
CA PRO A 371 2.89 -8.67 -11.92
C PRO A 371 2.92 -7.15 -12.14
N GLY A 372 3.51 -6.74 -13.26
CA GLY A 372 3.65 -5.32 -13.60
C GLY A 372 4.80 -4.62 -12.88
N ALA A 373 5.59 -5.30 -12.05
CA ALA A 373 6.77 -4.72 -11.44
C ALA A 373 7.76 -4.20 -12.49
N LEU A 374 8.24 -2.98 -12.26
CA LEU A 374 9.34 -2.40 -13.04
C LEU A 374 10.64 -3.22 -12.86
N PRO A 375 11.64 -3.02 -13.73
CA PRO A 375 13.00 -3.50 -13.47
C PRO A 375 13.45 -3.15 -12.05
N GLU A 376 14.20 -4.06 -11.41
CA GLU A 376 14.45 -4.03 -9.95
C GLU A 376 14.95 -2.67 -9.40
N PRO A 377 15.91 -1.96 -10.05
CA PRO A 377 16.35 -0.66 -9.56
C PRO A 377 15.24 0.40 -9.59
N ASP A 378 14.48 0.45 -10.68
CA ASP A 378 13.37 1.40 -10.85
C ASP A 378 12.22 1.08 -9.90
N PHE A 379 11.96 -0.21 -9.68
CA PHE A 379 10.98 -0.69 -8.72
C PHE A 379 11.32 -0.22 -7.31
N LEU A 380 12.55 -0.46 -6.83
CA LEU A 380 12.98 -0.06 -5.49
C LEU A 380 13.05 1.46 -5.32
N ALA A 381 13.36 2.19 -6.39
CA ALA A 381 13.34 3.65 -6.42
C ALA A 381 11.91 4.21 -6.30
N ARG A 382 10.89 3.57 -6.88
CA ARG A 382 9.50 4.06 -6.87
C ARG A 382 8.64 3.46 -5.75
N CYS A 383 8.96 2.28 -5.24
CA CYS A 383 8.15 1.61 -4.23
C CYS A 383 8.27 2.31 -2.87
N VAL A 384 7.20 2.94 -2.41
CA VAL A 384 7.15 3.57 -1.07
C VAL A 384 6.75 2.61 0.05
N ARG A 385 6.61 1.31 -0.28
CA ARG A 385 6.35 0.21 0.65
C ARG A 385 5.16 0.48 1.58
N CYS A 386 4.08 1.01 1.00
CA CYS A 386 2.83 1.28 1.71
C CYS A 386 2.10 0.00 2.16
N GLY A 387 2.35 -1.13 1.51
CA GLY A 387 1.71 -2.40 1.83
C GLY A 387 0.34 -2.63 1.19
N GLU A 388 -0.20 -1.67 0.42
CA GLU A 388 -1.53 -1.82 -0.20
C GLU A 388 -1.64 -3.04 -1.13
N CYS A 389 -0.61 -3.29 -1.94
CA CYS A 389 -0.57 -4.49 -2.78
C CYS A 389 -0.55 -5.81 -1.97
N MET A 390 -0.02 -5.79 -0.74
CA MET A 390 -0.01 -6.95 0.16
C MET A 390 -1.39 -7.14 0.78
N THR A 391 -1.99 -6.06 1.28
CA THR A 391 -3.34 -6.07 1.88
C THR A 391 -4.42 -6.45 0.87
N GLY A 392 -4.32 -5.95 -0.37
CA GLY A 392 -5.29 -6.25 -1.43
C GLY A 392 -5.07 -7.58 -2.15
N CYS A 393 -4.12 -8.40 -1.71
CA CYS A 393 -3.82 -9.68 -2.33
C CYS A 393 -4.78 -10.77 -1.83
N PRO A 394 -5.70 -11.30 -2.66
CA PRO A 394 -6.73 -12.24 -2.20
C PRO A 394 -6.17 -13.59 -1.76
N THR A 395 -4.99 -13.97 -2.25
CA THR A 395 -4.34 -15.25 -1.94
C THR A 395 -3.27 -15.12 -0.86
N ASN A 396 -3.07 -13.94 -0.28
CA ASN A 396 -1.99 -13.62 0.66
C ASN A 396 -0.57 -13.99 0.14
N THR A 397 -0.39 -14.14 -1.18
CA THR A 397 0.91 -14.50 -1.78
C THR A 397 1.92 -13.36 -1.70
N ILE A 398 1.46 -12.11 -1.75
CA ILE A 398 2.36 -10.95 -1.69
C ILE A 398 2.75 -10.68 -0.22
N GLN A 399 4.04 -10.84 0.08
CA GLN A 399 4.58 -10.73 1.43
C GLN A 399 5.69 -9.66 1.52
N PRO A 400 5.81 -8.97 2.66
CA PRO A 400 6.95 -8.10 2.92
C PRO A 400 8.20 -8.92 3.25
N ILE A 401 9.32 -8.59 2.61
CA ILE A 401 10.63 -9.17 2.94
C ILE A 401 11.45 -8.28 3.86
N TRP A 402 12.42 -8.89 4.52
CA TRP A 402 13.48 -8.19 5.23
C TRP A 402 14.62 -7.86 4.27
N PHE A 403 15.81 -8.40 4.51
CA PHE A 403 17.04 -8.08 3.78
C PHE A 403 17.25 -8.91 2.52
N ALA A 404 16.25 -9.70 2.14
CA ALA A 404 16.38 -10.72 1.11
C ALA A 404 16.53 -10.14 -0.32
N ALA A 405 16.25 -8.85 -0.51
CA ALA A 405 16.56 -8.09 -1.72
C ALA A 405 17.51 -6.91 -1.40
N GLY A 406 18.44 -7.13 -0.46
CA GLY A 406 19.38 -6.12 0.03
C GLY A 406 18.75 -5.09 1.00
N LEU A 407 19.56 -4.13 1.45
CA LEU A 407 19.10 -3.06 2.34
C LEU A 407 18.05 -2.14 1.69
N ALA A 408 18.20 -1.88 0.40
CA ALA A 408 17.19 -1.17 -0.38
C ALA A 408 15.91 -2.01 -0.54
N GLY A 409 15.97 -3.34 -0.45
CA GLY A 409 14.81 -4.21 -0.56
C GLY A 409 13.95 -4.34 0.70
N VAL A 410 14.37 -3.77 1.83
CA VAL A 410 13.67 -3.95 3.12
C VAL A 410 12.21 -3.52 3.03
N PHE A 411 11.31 -4.39 3.48
CA PHE A 411 9.85 -4.24 3.47
C PHE A 411 9.23 -4.11 2.08
N SER A 412 9.96 -4.43 1.01
CA SER A 412 9.39 -4.48 -0.34
C SER A 412 8.53 -5.74 -0.55
N PRO A 413 7.54 -5.72 -1.47
CA PRO A 413 6.68 -6.86 -1.73
C PRO A 413 7.34 -7.93 -2.61
N VAL A 414 7.25 -9.18 -2.20
CA VAL A 414 7.59 -10.36 -3.01
C VAL A 414 6.42 -11.31 -3.07
N LEU A 415 6.37 -12.17 -4.08
CA LEU A 415 5.48 -13.30 -4.14
C LEU A 415 6.09 -14.46 -3.36
N GLU A 416 5.30 -15.04 -2.48
CA GLU A 416 5.63 -16.22 -1.68
C GLU A 416 4.61 -17.33 -2.02
N PRO A 417 4.84 -18.08 -3.13
CA PRO A 417 3.91 -19.11 -3.62
C PRO A 417 3.53 -20.17 -2.59
N THR A 418 4.41 -20.41 -1.60
CA THR A 418 4.15 -21.35 -0.51
C THR A 418 2.91 -20.98 0.30
N ARG A 419 2.56 -19.67 0.41
CA ARG A 419 1.37 -19.17 1.12
C ARG A 419 0.12 -19.19 0.27
N GLY A 420 0.26 -18.91 -1.02
CA GLY A 420 -0.82 -18.88 -1.99
C GLY A 420 -0.27 -18.60 -3.39
N PRO A 421 -0.97 -18.99 -4.46
CA PRO A 421 -0.55 -18.69 -5.82
C PRO A 421 -0.89 -17.24 -6.22
N CYS A 422 -0.27 -16.75 -7.29
CA CYS A 422 -0.73 -15.55 -7.98
C CYS A 422 -1.95 -15.90 -8.84
N GLU A 423 -3.13 -15.47 -8.38
CA GLU A 423 -4.40 -15.70 -9.08
C GLU A 423 -4.36 -15.16 -10.50
N THR A 424 -4.65 -15.99 -11.50
CA THR A 424 -4.42 -15.68 -12.92
C THR A 424 -5.34 -14.57 -13.41
N THR A 425 -6.56 -14.53 -12.87
CA THR A 425 -7.64 -13.59 -13.22
C THR A 425 -7.67 -12.33 -12.34
N CYS A 426 -6.63 -12.08 -11.55
CA CYS A 426 -6.50 -10.89 -10.69
C CYS A 426 -5.36 -9.96 -11.14
N ASN A 427 -5.63 -8.64 -11.18
CA ASN A 427 -4.65 -7.58 -11.45
C ASN A 427 -4.66 -6.46 -10.39
N ALA A 428 -5.24 -6.70 -9.20
CA ALA A 428 -5.46 -5.67 -8.18
C ALA A 428 -4.18 -4.94 -7.74
N CYS A 429 -3.05 -5.66 -7.58
CA CYS A 429 -1.81 -5.08 -7.06
C CYS A 429 -1.27 -3.89 -7.89
N GLY A 430 -1.44 -3.90 -9.21
CA GLY A 430 -1.05 -2.80 -10.10
C GLY A 430 -1.96 -1.59 -9.95
N HIS A 431 -3.26 -1.81 -9.74
CA HIS A 431 -4.25 -0.74 -9.53
C HIS A 431 -4.16 -0.10 -8.14
N LEU A 432 -3.66 -0.83 -7.15
CA LEU A 432 -3.43 -0.33 -5.78
C LEU A 432 -2.11 0.43 -5.62
N CYS A 433 -1.25 0.46 -6.64
CA CYS A 433 0.08 1.05 -6.54
C CYS A 433 0.06 2.56 -6.86
N PRO A 434 0.22 3.46 -5.86
CA PRO A 434 0.12 4.91 -6.09
C PRO A 434 1.29 5.48 -6.89
N THR A 435 2.45 4.82 -6.88
CA THR A 435 3.71 5.35 -7.45
C THR A 435 4.02 4.78 -8.83
N GLY A 436 3.21 3.86 -9.35
CA GLY A 436 3.50 3.12 -10.58
C GLY A 436 4.75 2.21 -10.49
N ALA A 437 5.21 1.86 -9.28
CA ALA A 437 6.23 0.82 -9.11
C ALA A 437 5.74 -0.56 -9.62
N LEU A 438 4.44 -0.82 -9.45
CA LEU A 438 3.70 -1.85 -10.17
C LEU A 438 2.84 -1.13 -11.21
N ARG A 439 2.97 -1.51 -12.47
CA ARG A 439 2.14 -1.01 -13.56
C ARG A 439 0.71 -1.55 -13.41
N PRO A 440 -0.33 -0.71 -13.57
CA PRO A 440 -1.70 -1.21 -13.69
C PRO A 440 -1.84 -1.91 -15.03
N LEU A 441 -1.94 -3.25 -15.01
CA LEU A 441 -2.07 -4.07 -16.22
C LEU A 441 -3.53 -4.49 -16.41
N PRO A 442 -4.09 -4.43 -17.63
CA PRO A 442 -5.31 -5.15 -17.95
C PRO A 442 -5.08 -6.66 -17.80
N LEU A 443 -6.16 -7.42 -17.58
CA LEU A 443 -6.06 -8.86 -17.32
C LEU A 443 -5.34 -9.62 -18.45
N ALA A 444 -5.63 -9.29 -19.71
CA ALA A 444 -4.99 -9.90 -20.88
C ALA A 444 -3.45 -9.74 -20.86
N GLU A 445 -2.95 -8.53 -20.57
CA GLU A 445 -1.50 -8.31 -20.46
C GLU A 445 -0.90 -8.99 -19.23
N LYS A 446 -1.62 -8.97 -18.10
CA LYS A 446 -1.16 -9.58 -16.85
C LYS A 446 -0.89 -11.08 -17.00
N GLN A 447 -1.68 -11.78 -17.81
CA GLN A 447 -1.53 -13.22 -18.03
C GLN A 447 -0.20 -13.56 -18.72
N HIS A 448 0.32 -12.65 -19.55
CA HIS A 448 1.59 -12.77 -20.27
C HIS A 448 2.79 -12.23 -19.47
N ALA A 449 2.55 -11.58 -18.32
CA ALA A 449 3.59 -11.08 -17.45
C ALA A 449 4.25 -12.23 -16.67
N LYS A 450 5.26 -12.86 -17.29
CA LYS A 450 6.03 -13.94 -16.67
C LYS A 450 6.73 -13.47 -15.39
N LEU A 451 6.30 -14.02 -14.26
CA LEU A 451 6.81 -13.70 -12.93
C LEU A 451 8.11 -14.43 -12.63
N GLY A 452 8.24 -15.65 -13.17
CA GLY A 452 9.36 -16.56 -12.95
C GLY A 452 9.14 -17.90 -13.65
N THR A 453 9.93 -18.90 -13.30
CA THR A 453 9.86 -20.26 -13.85
C THR A 453 9.86 -21.28 -12.71
N ALA A 454 8.99 -22.28 -12.79
CA ALA A 454 8.96 -23.38 -11.82
C ALA A 454 10.12 -24.36 -12.08
N ARG A 455 10.75 -24.84 -11.00
CA ARG A 455 11.84 -25.81 -11.02
C ARG A 455 11.54 -26.96 -10.07
N ILE A 456 11.80 -28.18 -10.52
CA ILE A 456 11.56 -29.40 -9.74
C ILE A 456 12.85 -29.82 -9.05
N LEU A 457 12.81 -29.89 -7.73
CA LEU A 457 13.83 -30.49 -6.89
C LEU A 457 13.63 -32.01 -6.89
N ARG A 458 14.31 -32.70 -7.80
CA ARG A 458 14.13 -34.15 -8.04
C ARG A 458 14.24 -34.97 -6.75
N HIS A 459 15.24 -34.68 -5.92
CA HIS A 459 15.49 -35.34 -4.63
C HIS A 459 14.41 -35.13 -3.54
N LYS A 460 13.39 -34.31 -3.81
CA LYS A 460 12.21 -34.13 -2.93
C LYS A 460 10.91 -34.55 -3.58
N CYS A 461 10.90 -34.72 -4.89
CA CYS A 461 9.68 -35.00 -5.63
C CYS A 461 9.28 -36.46 -5.42
N LEU A 462 8.05 -36.70 -4.98
CA LEU A 462 7.53 -38.05 -4.73
C LEU A 462 7.64 -38.97 -5.96
N ALA A 463 7.47 -38.43 -7.17
CA ALA A 463 7.59 -39.20 -8.41
C ALA A 463 9.06 -39.49 -8.79
N TRP A 464 9.97 -38.55 -8.54
CA TRP A 464 11.40 -38.72 -8.88
C TRP A 464 12.15 -39.56 -7.83
N GLU A 465 11.98 -39.26 -6.55
CA GLU A 465 12.77 -39.84 -5.46
C GLU A 465 12.08 -41.08 -4.86
N GLU A 466 10.81 -40.96 -4.46
CA GLU A 466 10.06 -42.07 -3.85
C GLU A 466 9.41 -43.00 -4.89
N GLN A 467 9.50 -42.67 -6.18
CA GLN A 467 8.86 -43.41 -7.28
C GLN A 467 7.35 -43.63 -7.07
N ARG A 468 6.67 -42.68 -6.42
CA ARG A 468 5.23 -42.71 -6.16
C ARG A 468 4.48 -41.87 -7.19
N GLN A 469 3.38 -42.40 -7.70
CA GLN A 469 2.53 -41.68 -8.66
C GLN A 469 1.94 -40.41 -8.01
N CYS A 470 2.33 -39.26 -8.54
CA CYS A 470 1.88 -37.94 -8.09
C CYS A 470 1.69 -37.02 -9.30
N VAL A 471 0.47 -36.54 -9.49
CA VAL A 471 0.08 -35.70 -10.65
C VAL A 471 -0.30 -34.27 -10.26
N VAL A 472 -0.10 -33.90 -8.99
CA VAL A 472 -0.68 -32.67 -8.42
C VAL A 472 -0.21 -31.41 -9.15
N CYS A 473 1.10 -31.28 -9.43
CA CYS A 473 1.62 -30.08 -10.07
C CYS A 473 1.13 -29.90 -11.51
N ASP A 474 0.86 -31.01 -12.18
CA ASP A 474 0.36 -31.09 -13.55
C ASP A 474 -1.11 -30.66 -13.59
N GLU A 475 -1.95 -31.27 -12.75
CA GLU A 475 -3.39 -30.99 -12.65
C GLU A 475 -3.69 -29.55 -12.22
N VAL A 476 -2.91 -28.98 -11.30
CA VAL A 476 -3.16 -27.61 -10.81
C VAL A 476 -2.56 -26.53 -11.70
N CYS A 477 -1.87 -26.86 -12.80
CA CYS A 477 -1.20 -25.87 -13.65
C CYS A 477 -2.20 -25.19 -14.60
N PRO A 478 -2.55 -23.91 -14.42
CA PRO A 478 -3.54 -23.27 -15.29
C PRO A 478 -2.99 -22.97 -16.70
N TYR A 479 -1.67 -22.95 -16.87
CA TYR A 479 -1.00 -22.65 -18.14
C TYR A 479 -0.59 -23.89 -18.94
N ASP A 480 -0.91 -25.09 -18.44
CA ASP A 480 -0.45 -26.37 -19.03
C ASP A 480 1.08 -26.37 -19.33
N ALA A 481 1.83 -25.82 -18.38
CA ALA A 481 3.28 -25.67 -18.45
C ALA A 481 4.04 -26.84 -17.82
N ILE A 482 3.33 -27.82 -17.28
CA ILE A 482 3.88 -29.01 -16.65
C ILE A 482 3.29 -30.19 -17.41
N HIS A 483 4.11 -31.20 -17.69
CA HIS A 483 3.68 -32.45 -18.30
C HIS A 483 4.42 -33.62 -17.65
N LEU A 484 3.79 -34.78 -17.68
CA LEU A 484 4.33 -36.02 -17.11
C LEU A 484 4.89 -36.89 -18.22
N GLU A 485 6.14 -37.33 -18.10
CA GLU A 485 6.78 -38.25 -19.04
C GLU A 485 7.22 -39.52 -18.32
N ARG A 486 7.18 -40.65 -19.03
CA ARG A 486 7.79 -41.89 -18.54
C ARG A 486 9.27 -41.88 -18.88
N VAL A 487 10.12 -41.97 -17.87
CA VAL A 487 11.57 -41.99 -18.03
C VAL A 487 12.07 -43.39 -17.72
N GLU A 488 13.04 -43.86 -18.50
CA GLU A 488 13.65 -45.17 -18.32
C GLU A 488 14.25 -45.30 -16.91
N GLY A 489 13.98 -46.41 -16.22
CA GLY A 489 14.41 -46.63 -14.85
C GLY A 489 13.50 -46.03 -13.76
N ASN A 490 12.42 -45.33 -14.12
CA ASN A 490 11.40 -44.89 -13.17
C ASN A 490 10.05 -45.64 -13.42
N PRO A 491 9.48 -46.34 -12.43
CA PRO A 491 8.23 -47.08 -12.62
C PRO A 491 7.00 -46.17 -12.79
N VAL A 492 7.11 -44.87 -12.48
CA VAL A 492 6.02 -43.89 -12.61
C VAL A 492 6.39 -42.76 -13.56
N ALA A 493 5.37 -42.10 -14.12
CA ALA A 493 5.59 -40.89 -14.91
C ALA A 493 6.03 -39.74 -13.98
N VAL A 494 7.01 -38.97 -14.44
CA VAL A 494 7.64 -37.89 -13.68
C VAL A 494 7.41 -36.52 -14.33
N PRO A 495 7.29 -35.44 -13.53
CA PRO A 495 7.00 -34.13 -14.06
C PRO A 495 8.21 -33.44 -14.68
N PHE A 496 7.95 -32.73 -15.78
CA PHE A 496 8.83 -31.76 -16.44
C PHE A 496 8.12 -30.42 -16.59
N VAL A 497 8.89 -29.32 -16.61
CA VAL A 497 8.37 -27.95 -16.74
C VAL A 497 8.78 -27.39 -18.09
N ASP A 498 7.81 -26.97 -18.89
CA ASP A 498 8.04 -26.16 -20.09
C ASP A 498 8.22 -24.69 -19.67
N GLU A 499 9.46 -24.21 -19.77
CA GLU A 499 9.81 -22.84 -19.40
C GLU A 499 9.09 -21.80 -20.27
N ARG A 500 8.78 -22.12 -21.53
CA ARG A 500 8.17 -21.15 -22.46
C ARG A 500 6.71 -20.86 -22.12
N ARG A 501 6.02 -21.83 -21.50
CA ARG A 501 4.63 -21.72 -21.04
C ARG A 501 4.50 -21.32 -19.58
N CYS A 502 5.53 -21.58 -18.77
CA CYS A 502 5.48 -21.30 -17.34
C CYS A 502 5.44 -19.79 -17.06
N ALA A 503 4.31 -19.30 -16.53
CA ALA A 503 4.15 -17.91 -16.09
C ALA A 503 4.79 -17.62 -14.72
N GLY A 504 5.16 -18.65 -13.95
CA GLY A 504 5.67 -18.49 -12.58
C GLY A 504 4.59 -18.10 -11.55
N CYS A 505 3.32 -18.48 -11.79
CA CYS A 505 2.19 -18.15 -10.91
C CYS A 505 2.21 -18.85 -9.55
N GLY A 506 2.92 -19.98 -9.42
CA GLY A 506 3.10 -20.65 -8.14
C GLY A 506 2.01 -21.64 -7.72
N PHE A 507 1.01 -21.93 -8.56
CA PHE A 507 -0.02 -22.95 -8.27
C PHE A 507 0.59 -24.32 -7.94
N CYS A 508 1.61 -24.74 -8.70
CA CYS A 508 2.29 -26.01 -8.48
C CYS A 508 3.09 -26.06 -7.16
N GLU A 509 3.74 -24.95 -6.77
CA GLU A 509 4.47 -24.86 -5.51
C GLU A 509 3.52 -24.87 -4.31
N HIS A 510 2.43 -24.10 -4.38
CA HIS A 510 1.44 -24.01 -3.31
C HIS A 510 0.79 -25.37 -3.00
N ASN A 511 0.37 -26.09 -4.04
CA ASN A 511 -0.35 -27.36 -3.91
C ASN A 511 0.55 -28.58 -3.75
N CYS A 512 1.88 -28.42 -3.82
CA CYS A 512 2.81 -29.54 -3.69
C CYS A 512 2.63 -30.24 -2.31
N PRO A 513 2.34 -31.55 -2.28
CA PRO A 513 2.04 -32.27 -1.03
C PRO A 513 3.28 -32.46 -0.13
N VAL A 514 4.48 -32.29 -0.68
CA VAL A 514 5.74 -32.41 0.05
C VAL A 514 5.85 -31.28 1.08
N ARG A 515 6.14 -31.67 2.33
CA ARG A 515 6.24 -30.79 3.50
C ARG A 515 7.69 -30.31 3.72
N ALA A 516 7.88 -29.34 4.61
CA ALA A 516 9.12 -28.59 4.85
C ALA A 516 9.55 -27.68 3.69
N GLN A 517 10.06 -28.22 2.59
CA GLN A 517 10.34 -27.48 1.36
C GLN A 517 9.65 -28.19 0.20
N ARG A 518 8.88 -27.43 -0.57
CA ARG A 518 8.14 -27.97 -1.73
C ARG A 518 9.11 -28.60 -2.72
N ALA A 519 8.68 -29.68 -3.35
CA ALA A 519 9.47 -30.36 -4.38
C ALA A 519 9.48 -29.62 -5.72
N ILE A 520 8.55 -28.69 -5.93
CA ILE A 520 8.55 -27.77 -7.07
C ILE A 520 8.49 -26.34 -6.52
N ILE A 521 9.38 -25.49 -7.02
CA ILE A 521 9.61 -24.15 -6.48
C ILE A 521 9.66 -23.14 -7.62
N VAL A 522 9.12 -21.95 -7.44
CA VAL A 522 9.20 -20.89 -8.44
C VAL A 522 10.44 -20.04 -8.16
N GLN A 523 11.23 -19.82 -9.21
CA GLN A 523 12.38 -18.94 -9.21
C GLN A 523 12.16 -17.80 -10.21
N PRO A 524 12.75 -16.61 -10.03
CA PRO A 524 12.65 -15.45 -10.92
C PRO A 524 13.34 -15.66 -12.27
N ALA A 525 13.91 -16.85 -12.52
CA ALA A 525 14.54 -17.18 -13.79
C ALA A 525 13.55 -16.94 -14.95
N GLY A 526 13.98 -16.18 -15.95
CA GLY A 526 13.16 -15.81 -17.09
C GLY A 526 12.01 -14.84 -16.78
N ALA A 527 11.99 -14.20 -15.60
CA ALA A 527 11.00 -13.17 -15.28
C ALA A 527 11.09 -12.00 -16.27
N VAL A 528 9.93 -11.51 -16.71
CA VAL A 528 9.82 -10.39 -17.65
C VAL A 528 9.37 -9.16 -16.86
N ARG A 529 10.18 -8.09 -16.91
CA ARG A 529 9.87 -6.80 -16.31
C ARG A 529 10.20 -5.70 -17.29
N ILE A 530 9.19 -4.93 -17.66
CA ILE A 530 9.31 -3.86 -18.66
C ILE A 530 8.71 -2.56 -18.12
N ALA A 531 9.45 -1.47 -18.29
CA ALA A 531 9.03 -0.16 -17.81
C ALA A 531 7.91 0.46 -18.67
N SER A 532 7.88 0.13 -19.97
CA SER A 532 6.89 0.57 -20.95
C SER A 532 6.66 -0.54 -21.98
N GLY A 533 5.62 -0.40 -22.81
CA GLY A 533 5.25 -1.41 -23.82
C GLY A 533 4.33 -2.51 -23.30
N SER A 534 3.92 -3.41 -24.21
CA SER A 534 2.98 -4.50 -23.95
C SER A 534 3.71 -5.75 -23.47
N TYR A 535 3.17 -6.41 -22.43
CA TYR A 535 3.68 -7.72 -22.00
C TYR A 535 3.40 -8.83 -23.03
N ILE A 536 2.39 -8.67 -23.88
CA ILE A 536 2.05 -9.64 -24.93
C ILE A 536 3.14 -9.62 -26.02
N ASP A 537 3.49 -8.43 -26.50
CA ASP A 537 4.50 -8.26 -27.53
C ASP A 537 5.89 -8.71 -27.02
N GLU A 538 6.21 -8.37 -25.77
CA GLU A 538 7.46 -8.77 -25.13
C GLU A 538 7.53 -10.30 -24.92
N ALA A 539 6.42 -10.94 -24.56
CA ALA A 539 6.34 -12.38 -24.45
C ALA A 539 6.56 -13.04 -25.83
N ALA A 540 5.91 -12.54 -26.88
CA ALA A 540 6.07 -13.02 -28.25
C ALA A 540 7.51 -12.84 -28.74
N ALA A 541 8.14 -11.69 -28.50
CA ALA A 541 9.52 -11.41 -28.88
C ALA A 541 10.52 -12.36 -28.21
N ARG A 542 10.23 -12.83 -27.00
CA ARG A 542 11.02 -13.83 -26.27
C ARG A 542 10.66 -15.28 -26.61
N GLY A 543 9.73 -15.49 -27.54
CA GLY A 543 9.22 -16.82 -27.90
C GLY A 543 8.48 -17.52 -26.76
N LEU A 544 7.94 -16.76 -25.80
CA LEU A 544 7.11 -17.29 -24.72
C LEU A 544 5.70 -17.53 -25.25
N ASP A 545 5.09 -18.62 -24.78
CA ASP A 545 3.79 -19.13 -25.23
C ASP A 545 2.89 -19.27 -24.00
N ILE A 546 2.68 -18.14 -23.31
CA ILE A 546 2.00 -18.07 -22.01
C ILE A 546 0.56 -17.61 -22.26
N ASP A 547 -0.29 -18.55 -22.65
CA ASP A 547 -1.71 -18.32 -22.90
C ASP A 547 -2.57 -19.27 -22.07
N LEU A 548 -3.50 -18.70 -21.29
CA LEU A 548 -4.46 -19.46 -20.48
C LEU A 548 -5.66 -19.98 -21.29
N ASN A 549 -5.90 -19.45 -22.49
CA ASN A 549 -7.03 -19.83 -23.32
C ASN A 549 -6.63 -20.79 -24.45
N ARG A 550 -5.44 -21.38 -24.37
CA ARG A 550 -4.94 -22.29 -25.40
C ARG A 550 -5.87 -23.52 -25.53
N PRO A 551 -6.20 -23.96 -26.75
CA PRO A 551 -6.91 -25.22 -26.95
C PRO A 551 -6.15 -26.39 -26.29
N GLY A 552 -6.80 -27.08 -25.36
CA GLY A 552 -6.20 -28.17 -24.56
C GLY A 552 -5.67 -27.76 -23.18
N SER A 553 -5.67 -26.47 -22.81
CA SER A 553 -5.41 -26.07 -21.42
C SER A 553 -6.51 -26.62 -20.51
N ARG A 554 -6.13 -27.36 -19.46
CA ARG A 554 -7.06 -28.05 -18.53
C ARG A 554 -8.05 -27.13 -17.81
N HIS A 555 -7.83 -25.82 -17.83
CA HIS A 555 -8.74 -24.82 -17.29
C HIS A 555 -8.92 -23.68 -18.30
N PRO A 556 -10.01 -23.65 -19.11
CA PRO A 556 -10.31 -22.46 -19.89
C PRO A 556 -10.50 -21.27 -18.95
N GLY A 557 -10.04 -20.08 -19.37
CA GLY A 557 -10.21 -18.84 -18.62
C GLY A 557 -11.70 -18.51 -18.32
N PRO A 558 -11.99 -17.38 -17.65
CA PRO A 558 -13.31 -17.08 -17.07
C PRO A 558 -14.48 -16.91 -18.07
N GLY A 559 -14.30 -17.28 -19.35
CA GLY A 559 -15.35 -17.37 -20.37
C GLY A 559 -15.90 -18.78 -20.62
N GLY A 560 -15.53 -19.80 -19.84
CA GLY A 560 -15.94 -21.19 -20.08
C GLY A 560 -16.76 -21.80 -18.94
N TYR A 561 -17.96 -21.28 -18.66
CA TYR A 561 -18.99 -22.03 -17.92
C TYR A 561 -20.20 -22.34 -18.79
N GLU A 562 -20.00 -22.58 -20.09
CA GLU A 562 -21.01 -23.19 -20.93
C GLU A 562 -20.86 -24.71 -20.90
N GLY A 563 -21.81 -25.35 -20.21
CA GLY A 563 -22.26 -26.71 -20.53
C GLY A 563 -21.31 -27.85 -20.18
N TYR A 564 -21.65 -28.58 -19.11
CA TYR A 564 -21.46 -30.03 -19.12
C TYR A 564 -22.33 -30.60 -20.26
N GLY A 565 -21.74 -30.75 -21.44
CA GLY A 565 -22.25 -31.47 -22.60
C GLY A 565 -21.30 -32.63 -22.93
N PRO A 566 -21.81 -33.78 -23.42
CA PRO A 566 -21.24 -35.08 -23.11
C PRO A 566 -19.87 -35.29 -23.76
N ALA A 567 -18.99 -35.95 -23.02
CA ALA A 567 -17.72 -36.46 -23.50
C ALA A 567 -17.92 -37.25 -24.80
N GLN A 568 -17.31 -36.76 -25.90
CA GLN A 568 -17.13 -37.56 -27.09
C GLN A 568 -15.95 -38.50 -26.83
N GLY A 569 -16.25 -39.79 -26.82
CA GLY A 569 -15.30 -40.85 -26.56
C GLY A 569 -14.22 -40.93 -27.64
N HIS A 570 -12.96 -41.05 -27.20
CA HIS A 570 -11.93 -41.66 -28.00
C HIS A 570 -11.90 -43.14 -27.69
N GLY A 571 -12.20 -43.93 -28.72
CA GLY A 571 -12.26 -45.38 -28.66
C GLY A 571 -10.91 -46.00 -28.31
N TYR A 572 -10.96 -47.00 -27.45
CA TYR A 572 -9.98 -48.07 -27.43
C TYR A 572 -10.73 -49.36 -27.79
N GLU A 573 -10.40 -49.95 -28.93
CA GLU A 573 -10.78 -51.33 -29.24
C GLU A 573 -9.80 -52.27 -28.52
N GLY A 574 -10.33 -53.29 -27.85
CA GLY A 574 -9.50 -54.33 -27.23
C GLY A 574 -10.21 -55.14 -26.16
N SER A 575 -11.06 -56.06 -26.62
CA SER A 575 -11.54 -57.29 -25.98
C SER A 575 -10.93 -57.69 -24.62
N ALA A 576 -11.80 -57.92 -23.61
CA ALA A 576 -11.98 -59.22 -22.94
C ALA A 576 -12.91 -59.08 -21.71
N SER A 577 -14.10 -59.68 -21.82
CA SER A 577 -14.86 -60.37 -20.75
C SER A 577 -14.65 -59.95 -19.29
N SER A 578 -15.62 -59.23 -18.73
CA SER A 578 -15.89 -59.22 -17.28
C SER A 578 -16.91 -60.31 -16.92
N PRO A 579 -16.67 -61.19 -15.93
CA PRO A 579 -17.74 -62.04 -15.40
C PRO A 579 -18.65 -61.20 -14.50
N GLY A 580 -19.95 -61.46 -14.61
CA GLY A 580 -20.99 -60.76 -13.87
C GLY A 580 -20.94 -60.99 -12.36
N TYR A 581 -21.36 -59.98 -11.61
CA TYR A 581 -21.71 -60.09 -10.19
C TYR A 581 -23.17 -59.64 -10.02
N GLN A 582 -24.02 -60.57 -9.59
CA GLN A 582 -25.42 -60.34 -9.25
C GLN A 582 -25.56 -60.01 -7.76
N GLY A 583 -26.36 -58.98 -7.46
CA GLY A 583 -27.23 -58.90 -6.28
C GLY A 583 -26.60 -58.63 -4.90
N GLY A 584 -27.16 -57.65 -4.19
CA GLY A 584 -26.90 -57.42 -2.77
C GLY A 584 -27.32 -56.03 -2.30
N SER A 585 -28.62 -55.82 -2.14
CA SER A 585 -29.21 -54.67 -1.44
C SER A 585 -29.10 -54.88 0.06
N ASP A 586 -28.05 -54.35 0.70
CA ASP A 586 -27.97 -54.27 2.17
C ASP A 586 -27.14 -53.03 2.56
N LEU A 587 -27.83 -51.94 2.90
CA LEU A 587 -27.22 -50.80 3.61
C LEU A 587 -27.16 -51.12 5.11
N PRO A 588 -26.10 -50.69 5.82
CA PRO A 588 -25.94 -50.94 7.26
C PRO A 588 -27.03 -50.22 8.10
N PRO A 589 -27.36 -50.75 9.29
CA PRO A 589 -28.49 -50.27 10.09
C PRO A 589 -28.26 -48.82 10.56
N GLY A 590 -29.18 -47.92 10.22
CA GLY A 590 -29.12 -46.50 10.57
C GLY A 590 -29.58 -45.55 9.46
N PHE A 591 -29.73 -46.06 8.24
CA PHE A 591 -30.29 -45.32 7.11
C PHE A 591 -31.66 -45.89 6.74
N SER A 592 -32.73 -45.31 7.28
CA SER A 592 -34.09 -45.55 6.76
C SER A 592 -34.35 -44.60 5.59
N GLU A 593 -34.82 -45.13 4.46
CA GLU A 593 -35.38 -44.34 3.36
C GLU A 593 -36.61 -43.56 3.87
N SER A 594 -36.59 -42.23 3.79
CA SER A 594 -37.79 -41.41 4.02
C SER A 594 -38.64 -41.30 2.74
N PRO A 595 -39.98 -41.38 2.83
CA PRO A 595 -40.86 -41.34 1.67
C PRO A 595 -41.05 -39.93 1.12
N GLY A 596 -41.37 -39.85 -0.16
CA GLY A 596 -41.28 -38.65 -0.99
C GLY A 596 -42.04 -37.41 -0.49
N ALA A 597 -41.41 -36.26 -0.76
CA ALA A 597 -42.07 -34.96 -0.81
C ALA A 597 -41.85 -34.38 -2.21
N GLN A 598 -42.96 -34.23 -2.93
CA GLN A 598 -43.06 -33.55 -4.21
C GLN A 598 -42.87 -32.04 -4.02
N GLY A 599 -42.25 -31.38 -5.00
CA GLY A 599 -42.51 -29.97 -5.28
C GLY A 599 -41.38 -28.99 -4.93
N SER A 600 -40.74 -28.49 -5.98
CA SER A 600 -40.29 -27.09 -6.19
C SER A 600 -39.65 -26.32 -5.02
N GLN A 601 -38.40 -25.88 -5.18
CA GLN A 601 -38.06 -24.45 -5.22
C GLN A 601 -36.58 -24.25 -5.54
N THR A 602 -36.37 -23.48 -6.61
CA THR A 602 -35.11 -22.89 -7.07
C THR A 602 -34.45 -22.07 -5.96
N SER A 603 -33.17 -22.33 -5.70
CA SER A 603 -32.33 -21.46 -4.86
C SER A 603 -32.11 -20.09 -5.53
N PRO A 604 -32.07 -18.98 -4.78
CA PRO A 604 -31.87 -17.65 -5.35
C PRO A 604 -30.40 -17.44 -5.78
N PRO A 605 -30.15 -16.67 -6.85
CA PRO A 605 -28.81 -16.29 -7.26
C PRO A 605 -28.17 -15.30 -6.28
N TYR A 606 -26.87 -15.45 -6.05
CA TYR A 606 -26.04 -14.45 -5.37
C TYR A 606 -26.12 -13.10 -6.11
N PRO A 607 -26.21 -11.95 -5.42
CA PRO A 607 -26.20 -10.67 -6.10
C PRO A 607 -24.79 -10.36 -6.64
N ALA A 608 -24.69 -10.26 -7.96
CA ALA A 608 -23.60 -9.57 -8.62
C ALA A 608 -23.67 -8.08 -8.25
N ALA A 609 -22.54 -7.50 -7.87
CA ALA A 609 -22.41 -6.06 -7.76
C ALA A 609 -22.34 -5.48 -9.18
N GLU A 610 -23.45 -4.91 -9.66
CA GLU A 610 -23.46 -4.09 -10.87
C GLU A 610 -22.88 -2.69 -10.60
N PRO A 611 -22.18 -2.09 -11.58
CA PRO A 611 -21.72 -0.71 -11.52
C PRO A 611 -22.90 0.26 -11.67
N ALA A 612 -22.85 1.37 -10.94
CA ALA A 612 -23.84 2.44 -11.01
C ALA A 612 -24.08 2.92 -12.46
N GLY A 613 -25.29 2.67 -12.96
CA GLY A 613 -25.79 3.13 -14.24
C GLY A 613 -26.25 4.59 -14.19
N ASN A 614 -25.81 5.34 -15.19
CA ASN A 614 -26.26 6.68 -15.54
C ASN A 614 -27.76 6.69 -15.89
N PHE A 615 -28.42 7.79 -15.54
CA PHE A 615 -29.79 8.12 -15.92
C PHE A 615 -29.96 8.29 -17.44
N SER A 616 -30.90 7.57 -18.05
CA SER A 616 -31.72 8.10 -19.15
C SER A 616 -32.95 7.20 -19.40
N ARG A 617 -34.13 7.83 -19.33
CA ARG A 617 -35.48 7.26 -19.49
C ARG A 617 -35.70 6.61 -20.86
N SER A 618 -36.40 5.48 -20.85
CA SER A 618 -37.09 4.88 -21.98
C SER A 618 -38.40 5.62 -22.31
N THR A 619 -38.67 5.82 -23.59
CA THR A 619 -40.05 5.74 -24.14
C THR A 619 -39.99 4.97 -25.45
N SER A 620 -40.87 3.98 -25.55
CA SER A 620 -41.10 3.08 -26.66
C SER A 620 -41.89 3.72 -27.81
N ASP A 621 -41.91 2.98 -28.91
CA ASP A 621 -42.95 2.91 -29.97
C ASP A 621 -42.69 3.59 -31.32
N GLY A 622 -42.92 2.79 -32.38
CA GLY A 622 -43.33 3.24 -33.72
C GLY A 622 -42.25 3.13 -34.81
N GLY A 623 -42.57 2.40 -35.89
CA GLY A 623 -41.66 2.11 -37.00
C GLY A 623 -41.75 3.03 -38.23
N LEU A 624 -40.81 2.79 -39.17
CA LEU A 624 -40.73 3.15 -40.61
C LEU A 624 -40.64 4.67 -40.95
N PRO A 625 -40.12 5.11 -42.13
CA PRO A 625 -39.26 4.50 -43.18
C PRO A 625 -38.08 5.47 -43.61
N PRO A 626 -37.37 5.29 -44.77
CA PRO A 626 -36.03 5.87 -45.00
C PRO A 626 -36.02 7.26 -45.66
N GLY A 627 -34.91 7.99 -45.52
CA GLY A 627 -34.54 9.05 -46.46
C GLY A 627 -33.64 10.15 -45.90
N PHE A 628 -32.67 10.53 -46.74
CA PHE A 628 -31.91 11.80 -46.79
C PHE A 628 -30.52 11.90 -46.13
N SER A 629 -29.54 11.67 -47.02
CA SER A 629 -28.34 12.50 -47.32
C SER A 629 -27.22 12.69 -46.29
N GLU A 630 -26.07 12.09 -46.61
CA GLU A 630 -24.72 12.51 -46.18
C GLU A 630 -24.39 13.96 -46.62
N PRO A 631 -23.45 14.65 -45.94
CA PRO A 631 -22.10 14.81 -46.54
C PRO A 631 -20.98 14.90 -45.46
N PRO A 632 -19.70 15.19 -45.81
CA PRO A 632 -18.67 14.21 -46.12
C PRO A 632 -17.57 14.12 -45.05
N THR A 633 -16.84 13.01 -45.10
CA THR A 633 -15.62 12.69 -44.39
C THR A 633 -14.48 13.67 -44.72
N THR A 634 -13.67 14.03 -43.71
CA THR A 634 -12.34 14.63 -43.90
C THR A 634 -11.26 13.75 -43.24
N PRO A 635 -10.04 13.71 -43.80
CA PRO A 635 -9.15 12.56 -43.71
C PRO A 635 -8.11 12.67 -42.58
N ARG A 636 -7.65 11.50 -42.11
CA ARG A 636 -6.49 11.31 -41.23
C ARG A 636 -5.22 11.96 -41.81
N PRO A 637 -4.36 12.58 -41.00
CA PRO A 637 -3.02 12.96 -41.43
C PRO A 637 -2.07 11.74 -41.45
N SER A 638 -1.40 11.59 -42.59
CA SER A 638 -0.41 10.59 -42.97
C SER A 638 0.90 10.73 -42.18
N ALA A 639 1.53 9.61 -41.90
CA ALA A 639 2.87 9.51 -41.33
C ALA A 639 3.96 10.08 -42.28
N PRO A 640 5.06 10.66 -41.75
CA PRO A 640 6.18 11.13 -42.57
C PRO A 640 7.09 9.98 -43.04
N PRO A 641 7.74 10.12 -44.21
CA PRO A 641 8.49 9.04 -44.87
C PRO A 641 9.91 8.85 -44.32
N GLN A 642 10.38 7.60 -44.35
CA GLN A 642 11.79 7.24 -44.17
C GLN A 642 12.63 7.59 -45.41
N PRO A 643 13.90 8.02 -45.28
CA PRO A 643 14.85 8.01 -46.38
C PRO A 643 15.66 6.71 -46.43
N ARG A 644 15.68 6.08 -47.63
CA ARG A 644 16.59 4.99 -48.01
C ARG A 644 17.95 5.55 -48.47
N GLY A 645 19.02 4.88 -48.04
CA GLY A 645 20.17 4.51 -48.88
C GLY A 645 21.36 5.47 -48.98
N GLY A 646 22.53 5.03 -48.49
CA GLY A 646 23.81 5.67 -48.80
C GLY A 646 25.04 5.01 -48.16
N ARG A 647 25.62 4.04 -48.89
CA ARG A 647 27.03 3.59 -48.96
C ARG A 647 27.93 3.44 -47.70
N ALA A 648 28.49 2.24 -47.58
CA ALA A 648 29.72 1.91 -46.85
C ALA A 648 30.97 2.66 -47.37
N PRO A 649 32.03 2.73 -46.56
CA PRO A 649 33.23 1.95 -46.89
C PRO A 649 33.88 1.25 -45.67
N ALA A 650 34.56 0.13 -45.94
CA ALA A 650 35.49 -0.58 -45.05
C ALA A 650 36.96 -0.27 -45.46
N PRO A 651 38.01 -0.93 -44.90
CA PRO A 651 38.73 -0.54 -43.69
C PRO A 651 40.25 -0.29 -43.92
N SER A 652 40.92 0.32 -42.93
CA SER A 652 42.38 0.28 -42.70
C SER A 652 42.60 0.65 -41.22
N GLY A 653 43.48 0.12 -40.39
CA GLY A 653 44.60 -0.82 -40.50
C GLY A 653 45.63 -0.42 -39.41
N SER A 654 46.14 -1.38 -38.64
CA SER A 654 47.25 -1.31 -37.64
C SER A 654 46.97 -0.58 -36.28
N GLY A 655 47.46 -1.01 -35.12
CA GLY A 655 48.31 -2.14 -34.76
C GLY A 655 48.52 -2.25 -33.23
N SER A 656 48.85 -3.47 -32.79
CA SER A 656 49.73 -3.86 -31.65
C SER A 656 49.57 -3.20 -30.27
N ASN A 657 49.22 -4.00 -29.23
CA ASN A 657 50.17 -4.46 -28.20
C ASN A 657 49.50 -5.32 -27.10
N LEU A 658 49.94 -6.58 -27.01
CA LEU A 658 49.92 -7.50 -25.84
C LEU A 658 51.32 -7.41 -25.18
N PRO A 659 51.52 -7.75 -23.87
CA PRO A 659 51.74 -9.15 -23.44
C PRO A 659 51.44 -9.40 -21.91
N PRO A 660 52.01 -10.43 -21.23
CA PRO A 660 51.79 -11.89 -21.28
C PRO A 660 51.22 -12.42 -19.93
N GLY A 661 50.56 -13.59 -19.80
CA GLY A 661 51.08 -14.96 -19.94
C GLY A 661 51.72 -15.46 -18.63
N PHE A 662 51.01 -16.28 -17.84
CA PHE A 662 51.61 -17.18 -16.85
C PHE A 662 50.85 -18.52 -16.79
N SER A 663 51.67 -19.55 -16.74
CA SER A 663 51.46 -20.99 -16.94
C SER A 663 50.93 -21.73 -15.71
N GLU A 664 50.13 -22.77 -15.95
CA GLU A 664 49.95 -23.90 -15.04
C GLU A 664 51.27 -24.69 -14.84
N PRO A 665 51.38 -25.45 -13.75
CA PRO A 665 51.95 -26.79 -13.84
C PRO A 665 50.99 -27.84 -13.27
N GLY A 666 50.92 -28.97 -13.98
CA GLY A 666 50.34 -30.20 -13.45
C GLY A 666 51.32 -30.95 -12.55
N SER A 667 50.75 -31.64 -11.56
CA SER A 667 51.18 -32.93 -11.01
C SER A 667 50.00 -33.52 -10.24
#